data_AF-A0A8J1VTT0-F1
#
_entry.id   AF-A0A8J1VTT0-F1
#
_cell.length_a   1.000
_cell.length_b   1.000
_cell.length_c   1.000
_cell.angle_alpha   90.00
_cell.angle_beta   90.00
_cell.angle_gamma   90.00
#
_symmetry.space_group_name_H-M   'P 1'
#
loop_
_entity.id
_entity.type
_entity.pdbx_description
1 polymer ?
#
loop_
_entity_poly.entity_id
_entity_poly.type
_entity_poly.pdbx_seq_one_letter_code
_entity_poly.pdbx_strand_id
1 'polypeptide(L)'
;MNALRTLPMLNRPSRPSSPSPASTQITTATAPGTTMQPLTITSETTKPRSRSLSRQVTDKVSSLHLSAPPSHSGIISPSQPIGGRKPPSPPASRSVTPRIAQTPLPLPAYESGTPQGGYMDVLGLRLNETVNKACAGVDFKAKKGFKKSLGWGVGEAVIKELPYPPSDAYLIRAVLRTAVRSLSIYITRLESLLLPALTDPVFAHPLNLVSTSTTAHPLNPVQYFALSVAHAAWESCEVLEETLETGKWPRFVQEALRPVMDKLDLIVGKVIQPLLGGLKRDLVASVGRTEGHSPPGGKVIGLASIHSPAPTVAITREISNQPLSRLIKEPSQGGSARQVTIPLGLQHFAARIEMSRKVLELIAGPCSNDGEGWVTGVVVAVVWKGICVISVNDPSSTSHRPPSPGSVSKALNNLGKEREAPHPTATPPLGVVTAKFSTMLPSRAPSRAPSPPRTASRSDPTTQYLLSFEALVKRLVTNLVQPPATSAPTDPNATEHIAREALHEALEAVESFRIVSAAMHPPSSSTRILSALRRIRDDIDDVSEEPLDDALEDMPAVTLFIMLLHRANSSLPNEKMKDPAELLGWTHAEYERQVLSGFGAAEEWARRVASVMRPEVERVLSVSLQDVGEKPEKDETEAMEWVKCLGVAGDARAAVKSAGAT
;
A
#
# COMPACT_ATOMS: atom_id res chain seq x y z
N MET A 1 13.94 -12.33 0.24
CA MET A 1 13.26 -13.26 -0.69
C MET A 1 12.44 -14.38 -0.04
N ASN A 2 12.77 -14.91 1.16
CA ASN A 2 12.04 -16.05 1.74
C ASN A 2 10.77 -15.68 2.56
N ALA A 3 10.60 -14.42 2.99
CA ALA A 3 9.44 -14.00 3.79
C ALA A 3 8.13 -13.99 2.98
N LEU A 4 8.20 -13.70 1.67
CA LEU A 4 7.04 -13.71 0.77
C LEU A 4 6.53 -15.12 0.41
N ARG A 5 7.32 -16.17 0.65
CA ARG A 5 6.96 -17.57 0.33
C ARG A 5 6.06 -18.24 1.38
N THR A 6 5.90 -17.66 2.57
CA THR A 6 5.18 -18.28 3.69
C THR A 6 3.73 -17.83 3.86
N LEU A 7 3.17 -17.06 2.93
CA LEU A 7 1.73 -16.83 2.89
C LEU A 7 1.03 -18.08 2.29
N PRO A 8 0.08 -18.72 3.01
CA PRO A 8 -0.51 -19.97 2.56
C PRO A 8 -1.31 -19.75 1.26
N MET A 9 -0.79 -20.31 0.18
CA MET A 9 -1.44 -20.42 -1.12
C MET A 9 -2.79 -21.14 -1.00
N LEU A 10 -3.89 -20.45 -1.31
CA LEU A 10 -5.21 -21.06 -1.49
C LEU A 10 -5.64 -20.89 -2.95
N ASN A 11 -5.46 -21.95 -3.74
CA ASN A 11 -6.14 -22.09 -5.02
C ASN A 11 -6.40 -23.57 -5.31
N ARG A 12 -7.59 -24.06 -4.93
CA ARG A 12 -8.14 -25.35 -5.40
C ARG A 12 -9.59 -25.13 -5.84
N PRO A 13 -9.99 -25.61 -7.03
CA PRO A 13 -11.35 -25.46 -7.52
C PRO A 13 -12.31 -26.35 -6.72
N SER A 14 -13.46 -25.77 -6.38
CA SER A 14 -14.57 -26.36 -5.64
C SER A 14 -15.15 -27.58 -6.38
N ARG A 15 -15.22 -28.72 -5.70
CA ARG A 15 -16.08 -29.86 -6.11
C ARG A 15 -17.42 -29.80 -5.36
N PRO A 16 -18.54 -30.20 -5.99
CA PRO A 16 -19.86 -30.05 -5.41
C PRO A 16 -20.16 -31.14 -4.36
N SER A 17 -21.05 -30.78 -3.44
CA SER A 17 -21.46 -31.47 -2.23
C SER A 17 -22.56 -32.52 -2.45
N SER A 18 -22.46 -33.67 -1.77
CA SER A 18 -23.53 -34.49 -1.09
C SER A 18 -23.10 -35.98 -0.92
N PRO A 19 -23.76 -36.83 -0.10
CA PRO A 19 -24.07 -36.69 1.34
C PRO A 19 -23.73 -37.95 2.22
N SER A 20 -23.71 -37.75 3.55
CA SER A 20 -23.84 -38.69 4.70
C SER A 20 -22.84 -39.85 4.94
N PRO A 21 -22.51 -40.16 6.22
CA PRO A 21 -22.10 -41.50 6.63
C PRO A 21 -23.04 -42.14 7.67
N ALA A 22 -23.14 -43.46 7.61
CA ALA A 22 -23.70 -44.32 8.65
C ALA A 22 -22.61 -45.26 9.21
N SER A 23 -22.71 -45.50 10.52
CA SER A 23 -22.31 -46.70 11.28
C SER A 23 -20.84 -47.13 11.38
N THR A 24 -20.29 -46.95 12.59
CA THR A 24 -19.64 -47.96 13.45
C THR A 24 -19.06 -49.23 12.82
N GLN A 25 -17.76 -49.49 13.06
CA GLN A 25 -17.32 -50.73 13.73
C GLN A 25 -15.88 -50.68 14.27
N ILE A 26 -15.72 -51.35 15.40
CA ILE A 26 -14.53 -51.59 16.23
C ILE A 26 -13.84 -52.86 15.73
N THR A 27 -12.51 -52.90 15.65
CA THR A 27 -11.77 -54.14 15.97
C THR A 27 -10.34 -53.88 16.39
N THR A 28 -10.05 -54.35 17.60
CA THR A 28 -8.77 -54.61 18.26
C THR A 28 -7.99 -55.74 17.58
N ALA A 29 -6.66 -55.63 17.52
CA ALA A 29 -5.76 -56.78 17.51
C ALA A 29 -4.42 -56.42 18.18
N THR A 30 -4.01 -57.31 19.08
CA THR A 30 -2.89 -57.23 20.03
C THR A 30 -1.80 -58.22 19.61
N ALA A 31 -0.56 -57.99 20.07
CA ALA A 31 0.52 -58.95 20.45
C ALA A 31 1.91 -58.67 19.79
N PRO A 32 3.05 -59.20 20.33
CA PRO A 32 3.87 -58.50 21.34
C PRO A 32 5.42 -58.64 21.17
N GLY A 33 6.18 -57.95 22.06
CA GLY A 33 7.61 -58.18 22.38
C GLY A 33 8.57 -57.15 21.75
N THR A 34 9.63 -56.61 22.39
CA THR A 34 10.47 -57.10 23.50
C THR A 34 11.41 -55.95 24.02
N THR A 35 11.74 -55.97 25.32
CA THR A 35 12.95 -55.40 26.04
C THR A 35 13.20 -53.88 26.12
N MET A 36 13.06 -53.25 27.30
CA MET A 36 14.12 -52.85 28.30
C MET A 36 15.20 -51.92 27.70
N GLN A 37 15.47 -50.67 28.14
CA GLN A 37 15.85 -50.21 29.49
C GLN A 37 15.90 -48.63 29.54
N PRO A 38 16.43 -47.89 30.56
CA PRO A 38 15.71 -46.82 31.26
C PRO A 38 16.27 -45.38 31.09
N LEU A 39 15.63 -44.44 31.80
CA LEU A 39 16.02 -43.05 32.13
C LEU A 39 15.60 -41.94 31.14
N THR A 40 14.70 -41.05 31.57
CA THR A 40 15.01 -39.71 32.11
C THR A 40 13.73 -38.86 32.08
N ILE A 41 13.38 -38.28 33.22
CA ILE A 41 12.28 -37.32 33.36
C ILE A 41 12.70 -36.02 32.67
N THR A 42 12.06 -35.66 31.57
CA THR A 42 12.13 -34.30 31.01
C THR A 42 10.73 -33.73 30.85
N SER A 43 10.55 -32.61 31.52
CA SER A 43 9.41 -31.70 31.54
C SER A 43 8.76 -31.50 30.17
N GLU A 44 7.43 -31.55 30.18
CA GLU A 44 6.54 -31.17 29.08
C GLU A 44 6.90 -29.78 28.50
N THR A 45 7.51 -29.77 27.33
CA THR A 45 7.56 -28.58 26.47
C THR A 45 6.25 -28.51 25.69
N THR A 46 5.31 -27.74 26.22
CA THR A 46 4.11 -27.32 25.50
C THR A 46 4.52 -26.59 24.23
N LYS A 47 4.35 -27.25 23.09
CA LYS A 47 4.44 -26.66 21.75
C LYS A 47 3.61 -25.36 21.70
N PRO A 48 4.15 -24.22 21.24
CA PRO A 48 3.32 -23.06 20.93
C PRO A 48 2.40 -23.44 19.76
N ARG A 49 1.13 -23.59 20.07
CA ARG A 49 0.08 -23.90 19.11
C ARG A 49 -0.21 -22.62 18.34
N SER A 50 0.40 -22.49 17.17
CA SER A 50 0.06 -21.50 16.14
C SER A 50 -1.45 -21.47 15.91
N ARG A 51 -2.11 -20.44 16.44
CA ARG A 51 -3.54 -20.20 16.20
C ARG A 51 -3.87 -18.72 16.11
N SER A 52 -4.33 -18.40 14.91
CA SER A 52 -5.54 -17.61 14.63
C SER A 52 -5.39 -16.10 14.53
N LEU A 53 -4.77 -15.64 13.42
CA LEU A 53 -5.15 -14.40 12.75
C LEU A 53 -4.91 -14.42 11.22
N SER A 54 -5.00 -15.59 10.58
CA SER A 54 -5.05 -15.73 9.11
C SER A 54 -6.45 -15.52 8.52
N ARG A 55 -7.23 -14.55 9.01
CA ARG A 55 -8.55 -14.25 8.43
C ARG A 55 -8.83 -12.75 8.42
N GLN A 56 -8.27 -12.04 7.44
CA GLN A 56 -8.97 -11.00 6.65
C GLN A 56 -8.12 -10.36 5.53
N VAL A 57 -7.22 -11.11 4.88
CA VAL A 57 -6.47 -10.60 3.69
C VAL A 57 -6.66 -11.46 2.43
N THR A 58 -7.40 -12.56 2.48
CA THR A 58 -7.49 -13.51 1.35
C THR A 58 -8.91 -13.99 1.04
N ASP A 59 -9.84 -13.05 0.86
CA ASP A 59 -11.00 -13.29 -0.02
C ASP A 59 -11.72 -11.99 -0.39
N LYS A 60 -11.50 -11.55 -1.64
CA LYS A 60 -12.29 -10.64 -2.51
C LYS A 60 -11.41 -9.84 -3.49
N VAL A 61 -10.48 -10.51 -4.16
CA VAL A 61 -9.90 -10.03 -5.44
C VAL A 61 -10.24 -11.04 -6.52
N SER A 62 -11.54 -11.19 -6.82
CA SER A 62 -12.09 -11.82 -8.05
C SER A 62 -13.62 -11.78 -8.03
N SER A 63 -14.24 -10.59 -8.05
CA SER A 63 -15.59 -10.39 -8.61
C SER A 63 -16.03 -8.92 -8.53
N LEU A 64 -15.46 -8.06 -9.38
CA LEU A 64 -16.19 -6.89 -9.86
C LEU A 64 -16.07 -6.89 -11.38
N HIS A 65 -17.06 -7.54 -11.99
CA HIS A 65 -17.45 -7.30 -13.37
C HIS A 65 -17.66 -5.78 -13.55
N LEU A 66 -16.81 -5.16 -14.37
CA LEU A 66 -17.05 -3.86 -14.97
C LEU A 66 -16.71 -4.02 -16.44
N SER A 67 -17.74 -4.14 -17.28
CA SER A 67 -17.83 -3.67 -18.67
C SER A 67 -19.06 -4.31 -19.35
N ALA A 68 -20.14 -3.53 -19.52
CA ALA A 68 -21.12 -3.77 -20.57
C ALA A 68 -20.92 -2.67 -21.63
N PRO A 69 -20.94 -2.98 -22.94
CA PRO A 69 -20.73 -1.99 -24.00
C PRO A 69 -22.02 -1.19 -24.29
N PRO A 70 -21.93 -0.02 -24.95
CA PRO A 70 -23.09 0.80 -25.26
C PRO A 70 -23.79 0.27 -26.52
N SER A 71 -25.09 -0.01 -26.42
CA SER A 71 -25.94 -0.29 -27.58
C SER A 71 -27.14 0.64 -27.61
N HIS A 72 -27.17 1.45 -28.67
CA HIS A 72 -28.30 1.96 -29.45
C HIS A 72 -29.59 2.44 -28.75
N SER A 73 -29.84 3.73 -28.99
CA SER A 73 -31.10 4.45 -29.03
C SER A 73 -32.32 3.63 -29.48
N GLY A 74 -33.31 3.51 -28.59
CA GLY A 74 -34.67 3.10 -28.89
C GLY A 74 -35.66 3.98 -28.13
N ILE A 75 -36.40 4.79 -28.88
CA ILE A 75 -37.50 5.64 -28.41
C ILE A 75 -38.67 4.74 -27.97
N ILE A 76 -39.11 4.85 -26.72
CA ILE A 76 -40.37 4.26 -26.24
C ILE A 76 -41.14 5.30 -25.44
N SER A 77 -42.32 5.65 -25.96
CA SER A 77 -43.32 6.56 -25.39
C SER A 77 -43.91 6.05 -24.07
N PRO A 78 -44.30 6.93 -23.13
CA PRO A 78 -45.01 6.51 -21.93
C PRO A 78 -46.53 6.53 -22.17
N SER A 79 -47.16 5.36 -22.07
CA SER A 79 -48.61 5.20 -21.94
C SER A 79 -49.03 5.39 -20.48
N GLN A 80 -50.02 6.26 -20.28
CA GLN A 80 -50.75 6.40 -19.01
C GLN A 80 -51.52 5.12 -18.66
N PRO A 81 -51.94 4.98 -17.39
CA PRO A 81 -53.38 4.93 -17.19
C PRO A 81 -53.92 5.71 -15.97
N ILE A 82 -54.98 6.45 -16.28
CA ILE A 82 -56.24 6.67 -15.54
C ILE A 82 -56.41 5.85 -14.25
N GLY A 83 -56.55 6.58 -13.14
CA GLY A 83 -57.73 6.56 -12.26
C GLY A 83 -58.18 5.26 -11.59
N GLY A 84 -58.15 5.26 -10.25
CA GLY A 84 -59.25 4.69 -9.46
C GLY A 84 -58.88 3.77 -8.30
N ARG A 85 -59.33 4.20 -7.12
CA ARG A 85 -59.69 3.41 -5.92
C ARG A 85 -58.57 3.06 -4.92
N LYS A 86 -58.68 3.73 -3.77
CA LYS A 86 -58.05 3.41 -2.47
C LYS A 86 -58.45 1.99 -2.02
N PRO A 87 -57.49 1.10 -1.71
CA PRO A 87 -57.76 -0.07 -0.87
C PRO A 87 -57.60 0.28 0.63
N PRO A 88 -58.38 -0.37 1.51
CA PRO A 88 -58.41 -0.08 2.94
C PRO A 88 -57.21 -0.66 3.70
N SER A 89 -56.86 0.02 4.79
CA SER A 89 -55.78 -0.29 5.73
C SER A 89 -55.88 -1.70 6.35
N PRO A 90 -54.75 -2.37 6.64
CA PRO A 90 -54.75 -3.64 7.37
C PRO A 90 -55.05 -3.44 8.88
N PRO A 91 -55.66 -4.43 9.54
CA PRO A 91 -56.12 -4.32 10.92
C PRO A 91 -54.98 -4.45 11.93
N ALA A 92 -54.95 -3.53 12.89
CA ALA A 92 -54.06 -3.51 14.03
C ALA A 92 -54.40 -4.65 15.02
N SER A 93 -53.67 -5.77 14.94
CA SER A 93 -53.67 -6.82 15.95
C SER A 93 -52.69 -6.47 17.07
N ARG A 94 -53.19 -5.72 18.07
CA ARG A 94 -52.53 -5.55 19.36
C ARG A 94 -52.66 -6.84 20.17
N SER A 95 -51.55 -7.50 20.46
CA SER A 95 -51.49 -8.51 21.53
C SER A 95 -51.62 -7.81 22.89
N VAL A 96 -52.72 -8.13 23.57
CA VAL A 96 -53.08 -7.72 24.93
C VAL A 96 -52.02 -8.21 25.91
N THR A 97 -51.25 -7.29 26.48
CA THR A 97 -50.43 -7.52 27.67
C THR A 97 -51.34 -7.63 28.91
N PRO A 98 -51.14 -8.62 29.80
CA PRO A 98 -51.97 -8.77 30.99
C PRO A 98 -51.75 -7.61 31.96
N ARG A 99 -52.88 -7.01 32.36
CA ARG A 99 -53.03 -5.92 33.33
C ARG A 99 -52.67 -6.43 34.72
N ILE A 100 -51.46 -6.11 35.20
CA ILE A 100 -51.07 -6.31 36.60
C ILE A 100 -51.92 -5.36 37.46
N ALA A 101 -52.59 -5.94 38.47
CA ALA A 101 -53.43 -5.23 39.42
C ALA A 101 -52.61 -4.19 40.19
N GLN A 102 -53.09 -2.95 40.18
CA GLN A 102 -52.62 -1.87 41.04
C GLN A 102 -53.04 -2.18 42.48
N THR A 103 -52.08 -2.52 43.32
CA THR A 103 -52.23 -2.54 44.79
C THR A 103 -51.97 -1.11 45.32
N PRO A 104 -52.71 -0.60 46.32
CA PRO A 104 -52.59 0.78 46.77
C PRO A 104 -51.28 1.03 47.53
N LEU A 105 -50.70 2.22 47.33
CA LEU A 105 -49.52 2.74 48.01
C LEU A 105 -49.69 2.80 49.54
N PRO A 106 -48.64 2.48 50.31
CA PRO A 106 -48.38 3.07 51.62
C PRO A 106 -47.66 4.43 51.48
N LEU A 107 -47.99 5.34 52.39
CA LEU A 107 -47.47 6.71 52.54
C LEU A 107 -45.93 6.78 52.72
N PRO A 108 -45.30 7.94 52.47
CA PRO A 108 -43.86 8.09 52.42
C PRO A 108 -43.25 8.10 53.83
N ALA A 109 -42.59 7.01 54.20
CA ALA A 109 -41.58 7.04 55.24
C ALA A 109 -40.34 7.72 54.65
N TYR A 110 -39.95 8.85 55.24
CA TYR A 110 -38.63 9.46 55.07
C TYR A 110 -37.58 8.52 55.69
N GLU A 111 -37.25 7.43 55.01
CA GLU A 111 -36.07 6.63 55.29
C GLU A 111 -35.01 6.96 54.25
N SER A 112 -33.81 7.23 54.74
CA SER A 112 -32.58 7.44 53.98
C SER A 112 -32.34 6.28 53.02
N GLY A 113 -32.85 6.40 51.80
CA GLY A 113 -32.81 5.37 50.79
C GLY A 113 -31.37 5.05 50.38
N THR A 114 -30.83 3.95 50.92
CA THR A 114 -29.73 3.25 50.28
C THR A 114 -30.19 2.89 48.86
N PRO A 115 -29.48 3.32 47.79
CA PRO A 115 -29.91 3.08 46.42
C PRO A 115 -30.09 1.57 46.19
N GLN A 116 -31.33 1.14 45.96
CA GLN A 116 -31.71 -0.27 45.74
C GLN A 116 -31.22 -0.84 44.37
N GLY A 117 -30.20 -0.25 43.76
CA GLY A 117 -29.57 -0.81 42.57
C GLY A 117 -28.53 -1.85 42.98
N GLY A 118 -28.63 -3.07 42.45
CA GLY A 118 -27.56 -4.05 42.63
C GLY A 118 -26.25 -3.52 42.03
N TYR A 119 -25.09 -3.96 42.53
CA TYR A 119 -23.77 -3.55 42.01
C TYR A 119 -23.68 -3.62 40.47
N MET A 120 -24.31 -4.63 39.88
CA MET A 120 -24.37 -4.84 38.43
C MET A 120 -25.13 -3.75 37.67
N ASP A 121 -26.15 -3.14 38.27
CA ASP A 121 -26.91 -2.04 37.68
C ASP A 121 -26.05 -0.76 37.70
N VAL A 122 -25.34 -0.51 38.80
CA VAL A 122 -24.42 0.62 38.93
C VAL A 122 -23.26 0.49 37.92
N LEU A 123 -22.72 -0.71 37.75
CA LEU A 123 -21.70 -0.99 36.75
C LEU A 123 -22.22 -0.75 35.32
N GLY A 124 -23.40 -1.27 34.99
CA GLY A 124 -24.03 -1.03 33.70
C GLY A 124 -24.31 0.45 33.43
N LEU A 125 -24.75 1.21 34.44
CA LEU A 125 -24.94 2.65 34.34
C LEU A 125 -23.62 3.39 34.07
N ARG A 126 -22.55 3.08 34.80
CA ARG A 126 -21.22 3.69 34.60
C ARG A 126 -20.64 3.40 33.22
N LEU A 127 -20.71 2.16 32.75
CA LEU A 127 -20.25 1.81 31.40
C LEU A 127 -21.08 2.52 30.32
N ASN A 128 -22.40 2.58 30.48
CA ASN A 128 -23.28 3.28 29.54
C ASN A 128 -23.04 4.81 29.58
N GLU A 129 -22.72 5.39 30.73
CA GLU A 129 -22.30 6.78 30.85
C GLU A 129 -21.00 7.05 30.08
N THR A 130 -20.00 6.19 30.20
CA THR A 130 -18.76 6.29 29.41
C THR A 130 -19.05 6.20 27.91
N VAL A 131 -19.89 5.26 27.48
CA VAL A 131 -20.33 5.15 26.08
C VAL A 131 -21.08 6.40 25.62
N ASN A 132 -21.99 6.95 26.43
CA ASN A 132 -22.68 8.21 26.15
C ASN A 132 -21.70 9.37 26.01
N LYS A 133 -20.71 9.45 26.91
CA LYS A 133 -19.68 10.50 26.92
C LYS A 133 -18.78 10.41 25.71
N ALA A 134 -18.39 9.20 25.29
CA ALA A 134 -17.59 8.98 24.08
C ALA A 134 -18.35 9.42 22.81
N CYS A 135 -19.66 9.15 22.73
CA CYS A 135 -20.48 9.58 21.60
C CYS A 135 -20.96 11.04 21.70
N ALA A 136 -20.71 11.74 22.82
CA ALA A 136 -21.27 13.05 23.07
C ALA A 136 -20.71 14.11 22.10
N GLY A 137 -21.60 14.74 21.34
CA GLY A 137 -21.23 15.76 20.37
C GLY A 137 -20.63 15.22 19.07
N VAL A 138 -20.69 13.91 18.83
CA VAL A 138 -20.44 13.31 17.51
C VAL A 138 -21.71 13.44 16.69
N ASP A 139 -21.63 14.14 15.57
CA ASP A 139 -22.79 14.37 14.70
C ASP A 139 -22.36 14.44 13.24
N PHE A 140 -22.96 13.56 12.43
CA PHE A 140 -22.73 13.51 10.99
C PHE A 140 -23.22 14.77 10.27
N LYS A 141 -24.32 15.40 10.73
CA LYS A 141 -24.86 16.61 10.08
C LYS A 141 -23.89 17.78 10.26
N ALA A 142 -23.36 17.95 11.46
CA ALA A 142 -22.31 18.92 11.75
C ALA A 142 -20.91 18.49 11.28
N LYS A 143 -20.75 17.29 10.69
CA LYS A 143 -19.46 16.67 10.32
C LYS A 143 -18.45 16.67 11.47
N LYS A 144 -18.95 16.56 12.70
CA LYS A 144 -18.16 16.56 13.91
C LYS A 144 -17.89 15.12 14.31
N GLY A 145 -16.66 14.69 14.07
CA GLY A 145 -16.18 13.34 14.37
C GLY A 145 -15.89 13.11 15.85
N PHE A 146 -15.40 11.90 16.15
CA PHE A 146 -14.85 11.58 17.47
C PHE A 146 -13.61 12.41 17.76
N LYS A 147 -13.42 12.78 19.02
CA LYS A 147 -12.14 13.30 19.50
C LYS A 147 -11.17 12.12 19.70
N LYS A 148 -9.87 12.37 19.50
CA LYS A 148 -8.81 11.39 19.77
C LYS A 148 -8.95 10.78 21.16
N SER A 149 -8.66 9.49 21.34
CA SER A 149 -8.69 8.72 22.61
C SER A 149 -10.07 8.46 23.22
N LEU A 150 -11.18 8.86 22.60
CA LEU A 150 -12.51 8.55 23.13
C LEU A 150 -12.86 7.07 23.00
N GLY A 151 -12.38 6.38 21.96
CA GLY A 151 -12.54 4.93 21.85
C GLY A 151 -11.71 4.21 22.91
N TRP A 152 -10.47 4.66 23.09
CA TRP A 152 -9.55 4.15 24.12
C TRP A 152 -10.20 4.20 25.51
N GLY A 153 -10.83 5.32 25.86
CA GLY A 153 -11.53 5.49 27.13
C GLY A 153 -12.70 4.51 27.34
N VAL A 154 -13.37 4.06 26.27
CA VAL A 154 -14.42 3.03 26.37
C VAL A 154 -13.81 1.67 26.66
N GLY A 155 -12.75 1.29 25.93
CA GLY A 155 -12.01 0.05 26.17
C GLY A 155 -11.46 -0.01 27.60
N GLU A 156 -10.78 1.05 28.05
CA GLU A 156 -10.21 1.13 29.41
C GLU A 156 -11.29 1.02 30.50
N ALA A 157 -12.44 1.66 30.31
CA ALA A 157 -13.52 1.59 31.28
C ALA A 157 -14.04 0.16 31.43
N VAL A 158 -14.14 -0.60 30.33
CA VAL A 158 -14.52 -2.02 30.41
C VAL A 158 -13.49 -2.82 31.19
N ILE A 159 -12.20 -2.63 30.92
CA ILE A 159 -11.12 -3.39 31.57
C ILE A 159 -11.03 -3.06 33.05
N LYS A 160 -11.17 -1.77 33.43
CA LYS A 160 -11.17 -1.32 34.82
C LYS A 160 -12.29 -1.93 35.65
N GLU A 161 -13.42 -2.25 35.02
CA GLU A 161 -14.54 -2.91 35.69
C GLU A 161 -14.36 -4.43 35.80
N LEU A 162 -13.56 -5.05 34.91
CA LEU A 162 -13.31 -6.50 34.95
C LEU A 162 -12.47 -6.86 36.19
N PRO A 163 -12.96 -7.75 37.08
CA PRO A 163 -12.20 -8.18 38.25
C PRO A 163 -10.91 -8.90 37.83
N TYR A 164 -9.77 -8.46 38.38
CA TYR A 164 -8.47 -9.06 38.06
C TYR A 164 -8.35 -10.48 38.63
N PRO A 165 -7.84 -11.47 37.87
CA PRO A 165 -7.53 -12.81 38.37
C PRO A 165 -6.51 -12.77 39.52
N PRO A 166 -6.70 -13.51 40.63
CA PRO A 166 -7.65 -14.61 40.85
C PRO A 166 -8.95 -14.16 41.54
N SER A 167 -9.84 -13.49 40.82
CA SER A 167 -11.22 -13.25 41.25
C SER A 167 -12.12 -14.45 40.95
N ASP A 168 -13.27 -14.55 41.64
CA ASP A 168 -14.27 -15.59 41.38
C ASP A 168 -14.75 -15.56 39.91
N ALA A 169 -14.70 -16.73 39.26
CA ALA A 169 -15.13 -16.90 37.88
C ALA A 169 -16.61 -16.54 37.66
N TYR A 170 -17.49 -16.72 38.65
CA TYR A 170 -18.89 -16.31 38.53
C TYR A 170 -19.04 -14.79 38.53
N LEU A 171 -18.28 -14.10 39.37
CA LEU A 171 -18.23 -12.63 39.39
C LEU A 171 -17.69 -12.09 38.07
N ILE A 172 -16.57 -12.63 37.56
CA ILE A 172 -16.00 -12.23 36.26
C ILE A 172 -17.04 -12.44 35.15
N ARG A 173 -17.73 -13.59 35.09
CA ARG A 173 -18.79 -13.84 34.09
C ARG A 173 -19.97 -12.89 34.24
N ALA A 174 -20.34 -12.53 35.46
CA ALA A 174 -21.42 -11.59 35.70
C ALA A 174 -21.04 -10.21 35.15
N VAL A 175 -19.89 -9.67 35.56
CA VAL A 175 -19.38 -8.37 35.10
C VAL A 175 -19.20 -8.35 33.58
N LEU A 176 -18.59 -9.40 33.02
CA LEU A 176 -18.35 -9.55 31.59
C LEU A 176 -19.65 -9.52 30.77
N ARG A 177 -20.73 -10.15 31.23
CA ARG A 177 -22.04 -10.07 30.55
C ARG A 177 -22.58 -8.64 30.51
N THR A 178 -22.42 -7.88 31.59
CA THR A 178 -22.81 -6.47 31.62
C THR A 178 -21.93 -5.62 30.70
N ALA A 179 -20.61 -5.85 30.70
CA ALA A 179 -19.67 -5.17 29.82
C ALA A 179 -19.97 -5.44 28.33
N VAL A 180 -20.17 -6.71 27.95
CA VAL A 180 -20.54 -7.10 26.57
C VAL A 180 -21.85 -6.44 26.13
N ARG A 181 -22.82 -6.29 27.04
CA ARG A 181 -24.07 -5.56 26.74
C ARG A 181 -23.80 -4.08 26.45
N SER A 182 -22.99 -3.40 27.27
CA SER A 182 -22.63 -1.99 27.05
C SER A 182 -21.80 -1.80 25.77
N LEU A 183 -20.84 -2.69 25.49
CA LEU A 183 -20.08 -2.70 24.23
C LEU A 183 -20.97 -2.94 23.01
N SER A 184 -21.97 -3.82 23.13
CA SER A 184 -22.94 -4.03 22.05
C SER A 184 -23.74 -2.76 21.75
N ILE A 185 -24.15 -2.00 22.77
CA ILE A 185 -24.81 -0.70 22.61
C ILE A 185 -23.87 0.30 21.93
N TYR A 186 -22.61 0.34 22.34
CA TYR A 186 -21.60 1.19 21.72
C TYR A 186 -21.42 0.88 20.23
N ILE A 187 -21.26 -0.39 19.85
CA ILE A 187 -21.15 -0.83 18.45
C ILE A 187 -22.38 -0.40 17.65
N THR A 188 -23.60 -0.65 18.15
CA THR A 188 -24.83 -0.23 17.44
C THR A 188 -24.88 1.28 17.21
N ARG A 189 -24.34 2.08 18.13
CA ARG A 189 -24.23 3.54 17.95
C ARG A 189 -23.18 3.92 16.93
N LEU A 190 -22.01 3.30 16.94
CA LEU A 190 -21.00 3.51 15.91
C LEU A 190 -21.56 3.20 14.52
N GLU A 191 -22.26 2.06 14.35
CA GLU A 191 -22.91 1.70 13.09
C GLU A 191 -23.98 2.73 12.68
N SER A 192 -24.80 3.19 13.63
CA SER A 192 -25.84 4.19 13.38
C SER A 192 -25.27 5.55 12.95
N LEU A 193 -24.12 5.94 13.53
CA LEU A 193 -23.39 7.15 13.14
C LEU A 193 -22.71 6.99 11.78
N LEU A 194 -22.19 5.80 11.49
CA LEU A 194 -21.43 5.52 10.28
C LEU A 194 -22.30 5.34 9.04
N LEU A 195 -23.49 4.74 9.18
CA LEU A 195 -24.37 4.41 8.06
C LEU A 195 -24.66 5.62 7.14
N PRO A 196 -25.08 6.80 7.64
CA PRO A 196 -25.29 7.98 6.80
C PRO A 196 -24.04 8.39 6.02
N ALA A 197 -22.85 8.27 6.61
CA ALA A 197 -21.60 8.62 5.97
C ALA A 197 -21.25 7.65 4.84
N LEU A 198 -21.44 6.34 5.04
CA LEU A 198 -21.16 5.34 4.01
C LEU A 198 -22.17 5.37 2.85
N THR A 199 -23.42 5.76 3.11
CA THR A 199 -24.44 5.91 2.06
C THR A 199 -24.34 7.24 1.31
N ASP A 200 -23.59 8.21 1.83
CA ASP A 200 -23.37 9.49 1.17
C ASP A 200 -22.45 9.29 -0.05
N PRO A 201 -22.89 9.66 -1.28
CA PRO A 201 -22.05 9.51 -2.46
C PRO A 201 -20.72 10.27 -2.36
N VAL A 202 -20.65 11.31 -1.53
CA VAL A 202 -19.42 12.07 -1.24
C VAL A 202 -18.33 11.20 -0.61
N PHE A 203 -18.69 10.14 0.14
CA PHE A 203 -17.70 9.22 0.70
C PHE A 203 -16.87 8.52 -0.38
N ALA A 204 -17.51 8.11 -1.47
CA ALA A 204 -16.88 7.41 -2.59
C ALA A 204 -16.13 8.33 -3.57
N HIS A 205 -16.12 9.65 -3.34
CA HIS A 205 -15.38 10.57 -4.20
C HIS A 205 -13.86 10.32 -4.13
N PRO A 206 -13.13 10.54 -5.24
CA PRO A 206 -11.68 10.45 -5.25
C PRO A 206 -11.03 11.34 -4.18
N LEU A 207 -9.86 10.93 -3.71
CA LEU A 207 -9.09 11.67 -2.70
C LEU A 207 -8.50 12.95 -3.31
N ASN A 208 -8.35 14.00 -2.50
CA ASN A 208 -7.82 15.29 -2.94
C ASN A 208 -6.27 15.28 -3.00
N LEU A 209 -5.70 14.47 -3.89
CA LEU A 209 -4.25 14.23 -3.94
C LEU A 209 -3.44 15.29 -4.72
N VAL A 210 -4.09 16.12 -5.53
CA VAL A 210 -3.42 17.06 -6.45
C VAL A 210 -3.44 18.51 -5.93
N SER A 211 -4.01 18.75 -4.75
CA SER A 211 -4.16 20.11 -4.24
C SER A 211 -2.80 20.78 -4.00
N THR A 212 -2.61 21.94 -4.63
CA THR A 212 -1.40 22.77 -4.47
C THR A 212 -1.43 23.61 -3.20
N SER A 213 -2.59 23.73 -2.55
CA SER A 213 -2.69 24.44 -1.28
C SER A 213 -2.17 23.56 -0.15
N THR A 214 -1.14 24.02 0.55
CA THR A 214 -0.63 23.38 1.77
C THR A 214 -1.68 23.24 2.86
N THR A 215 -2.75 24.04 2.79
CA THR A 215 -3.88 24.04 3.75
C THR A 215 -5.02 23.10 3.36
N ALA A 216 -5.02 22.55 2.15
CA ALA A 216 -6.11 21.68 1.72
C ALA A 216 -6.05 20.34 2.48
N HIS A 217 -7.18 19.95 3.05
CA HIS A 217 -7.32 18.64 3.70
C HIS A 217 -7.45 17.55 2.62
N PRO A 218 -6.69 16.44 2.70
CA PRO A 218 -6.69 15.42 1.65
C PRO A 218 -7.98 14.60 1.60
N LEU A 219 -8.70 14.51 2.72
CA LEU A 219 -10.01 13.86 2.84
C LEU A 219 -11.12 14.91 2.85
N ASN A 220 -12.27 14.59 2.25
CA ASN A 220 -13.45 15.43 2.39
C ASN A 220 -14.08 15.27 3.80
N PRO A 221 -14.98 16.17 4.24
CA PRO A 221 -15.57 16.11 5.58
C PRO A 221 -16.33 14.81 5.91
N VAL A 222 -16.92 14.15 4.89
CA VAL A 222 -17.64 12.88 5.05
C VAL A 222 -16.67 11.74 5.33
N GLN A 223 -15.59 11.66 4.54
CA GLN A 223 -14.52 10.69 4.71
C GLN A 223 -13.81 10.87 6.05
N TYR A 224 -13.50 12.12 6.43
CA TYR A 224 -12.86 12.42 7.71
C TYR A 224 -13.74 12.06 8.91
N PHE A 225 -15.05 12.34 8.84
CA PHE A 225 -16.00 11.91 9.85
C PHE A 225 -16.02 10.38 9.98
N ALA A 226 -16.19 9.66 8.86
CA ALA A 226 -16.21 8.20 8.86
C ALA A 226 -14.91 7.61 9.43
N LEU A 227 -13.76 8.19 9.07
CA LEU A 227 -12.45 7.81 9.58
C LEU A 227 -12.37 7.97 11.11
N SER A 228 -12.89 9.07 11.67
CA SER A 228 -12.90 9.26 13.13
C SER A 228 -13.74 8.21 13.87
N VAL A 229 -14.83 7.72 13.26
CA VAL A 229 -15.65 6.64 13.83
C VAL A 229 -14.88 5.31 13.77
N ALA A 230 -14.18 5.05 12.67
CA ALA A 230 -13.33 3.88 12.51
C ALA A 230 -12.18 3.87 13.53
N HIS A 231 -11.49 5.00 13.74
CA HIS A 231 -10.44 5.08 14.76
C HIS A 231 -10.96 4.83 16.17
N ALA A 232 -12.13 5.37 16.53
CA ALA A 232 -12.71 5.09 17.86
C ALA A 232 -13.05 3.60 18.03
N ALA A 233 -13.51 2.93 16.95
CA ALA A 233 -13.75 1.50 16.96
C ALA A 233 -12.44 0.70 17.13
N TRP A 234 -11.39 1.08 16.37
CA TRP A 234 -10.06 0.46 16.46
C TRP A 234 -9.45 0.65 17.85
N GLU A 235 -9.40 1.87 18.39
CA GLU A 235 -8.88 2.16 19.74
C GLU A 235 -9.56 1.30 20.81
N SER A 236 -10.87 1.06 20.68
CA SER A 236 -11.61 0.22 21.62
C SER A 236 -11.28 -1.26 21.46
N CYS A 237 -11.01 -1.72 20.23
CA CYS A 237 -10.64 -3.09 19.92
C CYS A 237 -9.24 -3.40 20.46
N GLU A 238 -8.28 -2.54 20.13
CA GLU A 238 -6.87 -2.64 20.53
C GLU A 238 -6.72 -2.81 22.04
N VAL A 239 -7.38 -1.95 22.81
CA VAL A 239 -7.34 -1.99 24.28
C VAL A 239 -7.85 -3.33 24.83
N LEU A 240 -8.87 -3.91 24.21
CA LEU A 240 -9.38 -5.23 24.59
C LEU A 240 -8.41 -6.35 24.18
N GLU A 241 -7.79 -6.26 23.00
CA GLU A 241 -6.82 -7.23 22.51
C GLU A 241 -5.54 -7.23 23.37
N GLU A 242 -4.92 -6.07 23.60
CA GLU A 242 -3.75 -5.90 24.48
C GLU A 242 -4.01 -6.53 25.86
N THR A 243 -5.22 -6.36 26.40
CA THR A 243 -5.60 -6.93 27.69
C THR A 243 -5.65 -8.45 27.66
N LEU A 244 -6.19 -9.03 26.60
CA LEU A 244 -6.32 -10.48 26.43
C LEU A 244 -4.98 -11.16 26.15
N GLU A 245 -4.08 -10.47 25.44
CA GLU A 245 -2.74 -10.96 25.12
C GLU A 245 -1.83 -11.13 26.34
N THR A 246 -2.14 -10.47 27.45
CA THR A 246 -1.42 -10.70 28.72
C THR A 246 -1.44 -12.17 29.17
N GLY A 247 -2.38 -12.99 28.66
CA GLY A 247 -2.50 -14.41 28.99
C GLY A 247 -3.00 -14.67 30.42
N LYS A 248 -3.31 -13.62 31.19
CA LYS A 248 -3.73 -13.71 32.60
C LYS A 248 -5.22 -14.01 32.74
N TRP A 249 -6.01 -13.77 31.69
CA TRP A 249 -7.46 -13.87 31.73
C TRP A 249 -7.95 -15.30 31.45
N PRO A 250 -9.03 -15.75 32.10
CA PRO A 250 -9.67 -17.03 31.77
C PRO A 250 -10.14 -17.06 30.30
N ARG A 251 -10.03 -18.23 29.64
CA ARG A 251 -10.41 -18.41 28.23
C ARG A 251 -11.82 -17.94 27.87
N PHE A 252 -12.78 -18.11 28.78
CA PHE A 252 -14.16 -17.68 28.53
C PHE A 252 -14.29 -16.16 28.37
N VAL A 253 -13.35 -15.36 28.90
CA VAL A 253 -13.33 -13.89 28.71
C VAL A 253 -13.02 -13.57 27.26
N GLN A 254 -11.98 -14.20 26.72
CA GLN A 254 -11.61 -14.09 25.30
C GLN A 254 -12.74 -14.55 24.39
N GLU A 255 -13.36 -15.71 24.67
CA GLU A 255 -14.47 -16.25 23.87
C GLU A 255 -15.69 -15.32 23.87
N ALA A 256 -15.99 -14.65 24.98
CA ALA A 256 -17.12 -13.73 25.07
C ALA A 256 -16.84 -12.36 24.41
N LEU A 257 -15.61 -11.86 24.46
CA LEU A 257 -15.23 -10.59 23.84
C LEU A 257 -14.95 -10.73 22.35
N ARG A 258 -14.59 -11.92 21.85
CA ARG A 258 -14.25 -12.12 20.43
C ARG A 258 -15.32 -11.62 19.44
N PRO A 259 -16.62 -11.93 19.61
CA PRO A 259 -17.65 -11.40 18.70
C PRO A 259 -17.83 -9.88 18.76
N VAL A 260 -17.40 -9.23 19.84
CA VAL A 260 -17.40 -7.77 19.98
C VAL A 260 -16.23 -7.18 19.19
N MET A 261 -15.03 -7.72 19.35
CA MET A 261 -13.81 -7.31 18.63
C MET A 261 -13.99 -7.50 17.12
N ASP A 262 -14.48 -8.66 16.66
CA ASP A 262 -14.74 -8.92 15.24
C ASP A 262 -15.72 -7.89 14.61
N LYS A 263 -16.66 -7.33 15.40
CA LYS A 263 -17.59 -6.29 14.95
C LYS A 263 -16.95 -4.90 14.92
N LEU A 264 -16.08 -4.58 15.87
CA LEU A 264 -15.29 -3.35 15.84
C LEU A 264 -14.37 -3.35 14.61
N ASP A 265 -13.67 -4.47 14.34
CA ASP A 265 -12.86 -4.64 13.14
C ASP A 265 -13.67 -4.51 11.86
N LEU A 266 -14.89 -5.05 11.82
CA LEU A 266 -15.77 -4.88 10.68
C LEU A 266 -16.13 -3.40 10.42
N ILE A 267 -16.30 -2.60 11.48
CA ILE A 267 -16.51 -1.14 11.36
C ILE A 267 -15.27 -0.47 10.78
N VAL A 268 -14.08 -0.81 11.29
CA VAL A 268 -12.80 -0.33 10.77
C VAL A 268 -12.66 -0.66 9.28
N GLY A 269 -12.86 -1.93 8.92
CA GLY A 269 -12.74 -2.41 7.54
C GLY A 269 -13.69 -1.74 6.56
N LYS A 270 -14.93 -1.43 6.96
CA LYS A 270 -15.91 -0.72 6.11
C LYS A 270 -15.45 0.68 5.69
N VAL A 271 -14.58 1.32 6.46
CA VAL A 271 -14.09 2.68 6.19
C VAL A 271 -12.69 2.68 5.60
N ILE A 272 -11.77 1.95 6.24
CA ILE A 272 -10.35 1.98 5.91
C ILE A 272 -10.11 1.34 4.53
N GLN A 273 -10.74 0.19 4.24
CA GLN A 273 -10.49 -0.54 2.98
C GLN A 273 -10.89 0.25 1.72
N PRO A 274 -12.06 0.92 1.65
CA PRO A 274 -12.39 1.78 0.51
C PRO A 274 -11.43 2.96 0.34
N LEU A 275 -11.00 3.60 1.44
CA LEU A 275 -10.09 4.75 1.39
C LEU A 275 -8.68 4.34 0.92
N LEU A 276 -8.11 3.27 1.50
CA LEU A 276 -6.82 2.72 1.07
C LEU A 276 -6.88 2.16 -0.34
N GLY A 277 -7.99 1.50 -0.71
CA GLY A 277 -8.22 0.99 -2.06
C GLY A 277 -8.27 2.10 -3.10
N GLY A 278 -8.93 3.22 -2.78
CA GLY A 278 -8.93 4.44 -3.60
C GLY A 278 -7.54 5.03 -3.75
N LEU A 279 -6.83 5.21 -2.63
CA LEU A 279 -5.46 5.72 -2.61
C LEU A 279 -4.50 4.86 -3.44
N LYS A 280 -4.53 3.54 -3.24
CA LYS A 280 -3.73 2.57 -3.98
C LYS A 280 -3.99 2.68 -5.48
N ARG A 281 -5.26 2.71 -5.89
CA ARG A 281 -5.65 2.82 -7.30
C ARG A 281 -5.11 4.12 -7.91
N ASP A 282 -5.23 5.23 -7.21
CA ASP A 282 -4.75 6.53 -7.69
C ASP A 282 -3.22 6.59 -7.81
N LEU A 283 -2.49 6.07 -6.82
CA LEU A 283 -1.02 6.02 -6.84
C LEU A 283 -0.53 5.11 -7.97
N VAL A 284 -1.03 3.88 -8.06
CA VAL A 284 -0.70 2.91 -9.14
C VAL A 284 -1.01 3.50 -10.51
N ALA A 285 -2.19 4.13 -10.68
CA ALA A 285 -2.55 4.79 -11.93
C ALA A 285 -1.64 5.99 -12.26
N SER A 286 -1.16 6.72 -11.25
CA SER A 286 -0.26 7.86 -11.48
C SER A 286 1.16 7.47 -11.90
N VAL A 287 1.62 6.28 -11.50
CA VAL A 287 2.89 5.69 -11.96
C VAL A 287 2.78 5.21 -13.41
N GLY A 288 1.63 4.65 -13.81
CA GLY A 288 1.39 4.17 -15.18
C GLY A 288 1.15 5.27 -16.23
N ARG A 289 0.92 6.53 -15.83
CA ARG A 289 0.71 7.66 -16.76
C ARG A 289 2.06 8.22 -17.22
N THR A 290 2.73 7.48 -18.08
CA THR A 290 4.04 7.87 -18.64
C THR A 290 3.93 8.86 -19.81
N GLU A 291 2.75 9.00 -20.42
CA GLU A 291 2.53 9.93 -21.53
C GLU A 291 2.27 11.36 -21.02
N GLY A 292 3.15 12.28 -21.42
CA GLY A 292 3.30 13.66 -20.94
C GLY A 292 2.18 14.65 -21.26
N HIS A 293 0.92 14.26 -21.13
CA HIS A 293 -0.17 15.22 -21.06
C HIS A 293 -0.22 15.78 -19.64
N SER A 294 0.42 16.92 -19.42
CA SER A 294 0.18 17.76 -18.26
C SER A 294 -1.32 17.91 -18.05
N PRO A 295 -1.86 17.77 -16.82
CA PRO A 295 -3.30 17.93 -16.59
C PRO A 295 -3.77 19.27 -17.18
N PRO A 296 -4.84 19.30 -18.00
CA PRO A 296 -5.36 20.55 -18.55
C PRO A 296 -5.73 21.48 -17.37
N GLY A 297 -5.09 22.66 -17.31
CA GLY A 297 -5.30 23.67 -16.26
C GLY A 297 -4.33 23.64 -15.08
N GLY A 298 -3.44 22.65 -14.99
CA GLY A 298 -2.35 22.66 -14.02
C GLY A 298 -1.25 23.61 -14.48
N LYS A 299 -1.03 24.74 -13.79
CA LYS A 299 0.19 25.55 -13.96
C LYS A 299 1.38 24.58 -13.88
N VAL A 300 2.21 24.55 -14.93
CA VAL A 300 3.43 23.72 -14.96
C VAL A 300 4.16 24.00 -13.66
N ILE A 301 4.11 23.03 -12.74
CA ILE A 301 4.79 23.13 -11.46
C ILE A 301 6.26 23.28 -11.85
N GLY A 302 6.83 24.46 -11.57
CA GLY A 302 8.23 24.72 -11.84
C GLY A 302 9.02 23.56 -11.26
N LEU A 303 9.71 22.82 -12.14
CA LEU A 303 10.46 21.58 -11.89
C LEU A 303 10.51 21.23 -10.40
N ALA A 304 9.50 20.52 -9.93
CA ALA A 304 9.44 20.11 -8.53
C ALA A 304 10.70 19.31 -8.28
N SER A 305 11.61 19.88 -7.49
CA SER A 305 12.81 19.16 -7.20
C SER A 305 12.76 18.51 -5.85
N ILE A 306 13.31 17.32 -5.81
CA ILE A 306 13.48 16.59 -4.59
C ILE A 306 14.83 16.99 -4.02
N HIS A 307 14.83 17.54 -2.81
CA HIS A 307 16.04 17.62 -2.00
C HIS A 307 16.35 16.19 -1.55
N SER A 308 17.48 15.64 -1.99
CA SER A 308 17.95 14.34 -1.52
C SER A 308 18.27 14.45 -0.02
N PRO A 309 17.80 13.52 0.84
CA PRO A 309 18.27 13.46 2.22
C PRO A 309 19.79 13.18 2.18
N ALA A 310 20.58 14.07 2.79
CA ALA A 310 22.01 13.86 2.91
C ALA A 310 22.27 12.53 3.64
N PRO A 311 23.24 11.71 3.21
CA PRO A 311 23.60 10.51 3.96
C PRO A 311 24.06 10.93 5.36
N THR A 312 23.28 10.60 6.39
CA THR A 312 23.71 10.68 7.78
C THR A 312 24.77 9.60 8.00
N VAL A 313 26.01 9.91 7.66
CA VAL A 313 27.16 9.16 8.17
C VAL A 313 27.17 9.40 9.68
N ALA A 314 26.83 8.36 10.45
CA ALA A 314 26.97 8.38 11.89
C ALA A 314 28.47 8.49 12.20
N ILE A 315 28.92 9.71 12.51
CA ILE A 315 30.26 9.94 13.05
C ILE A 315 30.24 9.39 14.47
N THR A 316 30.80 8.20 14.66
CA THR A 316 31.20 7.65 15.95
C THR A 316 32.13 8.67 16.62
N ARG A 317 31.60 9.40 17.61
CA ARG A 317 32.41 10.25 18.48
C ARG A 317 33.22 9.36 19.41
N GLU A 318 34.43 9.01 19.00
CA GLU A 318 35.44 8.56 19.96
C GLU A 318 35.89 9.74 20.83
N ILE A 319 35.76 9.54 22.13
CA ILE A 319 36.20 10.48 23.17
C ILE A 319 37.71 10.31 23.30
N SER A 320 38.48 11.28 22.80
CA SER A 320 39.91 11.42 23.10
C SER A 320 40.22 12.85 23.50
N ASN A 321 40.69 12.99 24.74
CA ASN A 321 41.10 14.24 25.38
C ASN A 321 42.54 14.59 24.96
N GLN A 322 42.74 15.64 24.15
CA GLN A 322 43.93 16.49 24.23
C GLN A 322 43.66 17.90 23.66
N PRO A 323 44.20 18.98 24.28
CA PRO A 323 44.10 20.32 23.74
C PRO A 323 45.39 20.71 23.00
N LEU A 324 45.30 21.17 21.75
CA LEU A 324 46.14 22.27 21.26
C LEU A 324 45.67 22.79 19.89
N SER A 325 45.65 24.11 19.85
CA SER A 325 45.23 25.01 18.79
C SER A 325 46.11 24.89 17.53
N ARG A 326 45.48 24.75 16.35
CA ARG A 326 45.97 25.36 15.09
C ARG A 326 44.84 25.47 14.07
N LEU A 327 44.66 26.71 13.64
CA LEU A 327 43.73 27.23 12.65
C LEU A 327 43.94 26.54 11.29
N ILE A 328 43.14 25.52 10.97
CA ILE A 328 42.95 25.03 9.59
C ILE A 328 41.54 25.41 9.19
N LYS A 329 41.45 26.32 8.22
CA LYS A 329 40.21 26.70 7.54
C LYS A 329 39.74 25.50 6.73
N GLU A 330 38.88 24.68 7.31
CA GLU A 330 38.16 23.66 6.55
C GLU A 330 37.33 24.35 5.44
N PRO A 331 37.40 23.89 4.19
CA PRO A 331 36.51 24.35 3.16
C PRO A 331 35.09 23.89 3.50
N SER A 332 34.28 24.88 3.91
CA SER A 332 32.82 24.83 3.95
C SER A 332 32.24 23.76 3.03
N GLN A 333 31.67 22.72 3.65
CA GLN A 333 30.82 21.70 3.05
C GLN A 333 29.45 22.31 2.66
N GLY A 334 29.45 23.49 2.04
CA GLY A 334 28.29 24.19 1.51
C GLY A 334 27.82 23.61 0.17
N GLY A 335 27.75 22.28 0.06
CA GLY A 335 27.14 21.63 -1.09
C GLY A 335 25.63 21.77 -0.97
N SER A 336 25.02 22.66 -1.75
CA SER A 336 23.56 22.71 -1.88
C SER A 336 23.07 21.30 -2.21
N ALA A 337 22.10 20.78 -1.43
CA ALA A 337 21.55 19.44 -1.64
C ALA A 337 21.26 19.23 -3.12
N ARG A 338 21.86 18.18 -3.71
CA ARG A 338 21.73 17.94 -5.15
C ARG A 338 20.25 17.74 -5.46
N GLN A 339 19.75 18.67 -6.24
CA GLN A 339 18.37 18.77 -6.67
C GLN A 339 18.14 17.65 -7.71
N VAL A 340 17.48 16.55 -7.33
CA VAL A 340 17.20 15.46 -8.30
C VAL A 340 16.07 15.92 -9.21
N THR A 341 16.37 16.07 -10.50
CA THR A 341 15.38 16.41 -11.52
C THR A 341 14.43 15.23 -11.72
N ILE A 342 13.14 15.43 -11.43
CA ILE A 342 12.10 14.40 -11.61
C ILE A 342 11.80 14.23 -13.10
N PRO A 343 11.94 13.00 -13.65
CA PRO A 343 11.56 12.70 -15.03
C PRO A 343 10.08 12.95 -15.31
N LEU A 344 9.76 13.34 -16.55
CA LEU A 344 8.41 13.73 -16.98
C LEU A 344 7.35 12.65 -16.65
N GLY A 345 7.64 11.38 -16.90
CA GLY A 345 6.69 10.31 -16.62
C GLY A 345 6.41 10.08 -15.13
N LEU A 346 7.24 10.58 -14.21
CA LEU A 346 7.00 10.52 -12.77
C LEU A 346 6.33 11.78 -12.20
N GLN A 347 6.11 12.83 -13.00
CA GLN A 347 5.57 14.09 -12.47
C GLN A 347 4.17 13.93 -11.88
N HIS A 348 3.30 13.11 -12.49
CA HIS A 348 1.96 12.81 -11.97
C HIS A 348 2.01 12.10 -10.63
N PHE A 349 2.92 11.14 -10.47
CA PHE A 349 3.15 10.44 -9.21
C PHE A 349 3.71 11.39 -8.15
N ALA A 350 4.77 12.14 -8.49
CA ALA A 350 5.41 13.12 -7.62
C ALA A 350 4.44 14.16 -7.07
N ALA A 351 3.54 14.67 -7.91
CA ALA A 351 2.52 15.64 -7.50
C ALA A 351 1.54 15.10 -6.44
N ARG A 352 1.38 13.77 -6.34
CA ARG A 352 0.46 13.12 -5.43
C ARG A 352 1.12 12.60 -4.15
N ILE A 353 2.44 12.43 -4.13
CA ILE A 353 3.17 11.81 -3.01
C ILE A 353 2.87 12.50 -1.68
N GLU A 354 2.96 13.83 -1.63
CA GLU A 354 2.84 14.56 -0.36
C GLU A 354 1.45 14.42 0.26
N MET A 355 0.40 14.58 -0.54
CA MET A 355 -0.97 14.43 -0.06
C MET A 355 -1.31 12.97 0.25
N SER A 356 -0.75 12.03 -0.52
CA SER A 356 -0.91 10.59 -0.26
C SER A 356 -0.26 10.18 1.07
N ARG A 357 0.94 10.70 1.37
CA ARG A 357 1.59 10.52 2.66
C ARG A 357 0.72 11.06 3.80
N LYS A 358 0.16 12.26 3.66
CA LYS A 358 -0.78 12.81 4.65
C LYS A 358 -2.03 11.96 4.83
N VAL A 359 -2.58 11.38 3.76
CA VAL A 359 -3.70 10.42 3.87
C VAL A 359 -3.29 9.20 4.68
N LEU A 360 -2.14 8.61 4.36
CA LEU A 360 -1.62 7.45 5.09
C LEU A 360 -1.36 7.80 6.56
N GLU A 361 -0.77 8.94 6.86
CA GLU A 361 -0.55 9.42 8.23
C GLU A 361 -1.87 9.57 9.00
N LEU A 362 -2.89 10.16 8.36
CA LEU A 362 -4.21 10.30 8.96
C LEU A 362 -4.87 8.94 9.20
N ILE A 363 -4.79 8.01 8.25
CA ILE A 363 -5.47 6.71 8.32
C ILE A 363 -4.74 5.77 9.30
N ALA A 364 -3.44 5.59 9.10
CA ALA A 364 -2.62 4.57 9.75
C ALA A 364 -1.93 5.07 11.03
N GLY A 365 -1.63 6.37 11.14
CA GLY A 365 -0.87 6.91 12.27
C GLY A 365 -1.48 6.60 13.65
N PRO A 366 -2.81 6.62 13.82
CA PRO A 366 -3.44 6.23 15.08
C PRO A 366 -3.45 4.73 15.35
N CYS A 367 -3.18 3.87 14.36
CA CYS A 367 -3.47 2.42 14.39
C CYS A 367 -2.22 1.54 14.61
N SER A 368 -1.13 2.08 15.15
CA SER A 368 0.09 1.32 15.53
C SER A 368 0.55 0.33 14.43
N ASN A 369 0.81 -0.93 14.79
CA ASN A 369 1.24 -2.02 13.91
C ASN A 369 0.26 -2.32 12.76
N ASP A 370 -1.06 -2.27 13.00
CA ASP A 370 -2.06 -2.44 11.94
C ASP A 370 -1.91 -1.38 10.85
N GLY A 371 -1.67 -0.14 11.29
CA GLY A 371 -1.38 0.99 10.42
C GLY A 371 -0.18 0.73 9.51
N GLU A 372 0.91 0.15 10.03
CA GLU A 372 2.09 -0.21 9.24
C GLU A 372 1.78 -1.28 8.19
N GLY A 373 0.98 -2.29 8.54
CA GLY A 373 0.49 -3.31 7.61
C GLY A 373 -0.32 -2.71 6.46
N TRP A 374 -1.19 -1.76 6.77
CA TRP A 374 -2.00 -1.04 5.77
C TRP A 374 -1.15 -0.18 4.82
N VAL A 375 -0.20 0.58 5.36
CA VAL A 375 0.75 1.39 4.57
C VAL A 375 1.56 0.49 3.64
N THR A 376 2.12 -0.58 4.18
CA THR A 376 2.91 -1.56 3.44
C THR A 376 2.12 -2.14 2.26
N GLY A 377 0.87 -2.58 2.49
CA GLY A 377 0.04 -3.15 1.44
C GLY A 377 -0.23 -2.19 0.27
N VAL A 378 -0.32 -0.88 0.53
CA VAL A 378 -0.44 0.14 -0.53
C VAL A 378 0.89 0.34 -1.24
N VAL A 379 1.98 0.53 -0.48
CA VAL A 379 3.28 0.93 -1.02
C VAL A 379 3.92 -0.19 -1.83
N VAL A 380 3.88 -1.43 -1.35
CA VAL A 380 4.41 -2.60 -2.08
C VAL A 380 3.74 -2.73 -3.45
N ALA A 381 2.43 -2.49 -3.54
CA ALA A 381 1.72 -2.49 -4.82
C ALA A 381 2.16 -1.34 -5.76
N VAL A 382 2.44 -0.17 -5.21
CA VAL A 382 2.96 0.99 -5.97
C VAL A 382 4.37 0.70 -6.49
N VAL A 383 5.24 0.18 -5.62
CA VAL A 383 6.60 -0.24 -5.96
C VAL A 383 6.58 -1.27 -7.08
N TRP A 384 5.79 -2.33 -6.93
CA TRP A 384 5.64 -3.37 -7.93
C TRP A 384 5.21 -2.80 -9.29
N LYS A 385 4.15 -1.99 -9.33
CA LYS A 385 3.72 -1.39 -10.61
C LYS A 385 4.78 -0.47 -11.18
N GLY A 386 5.51 0.29 -10.35
CA GLY A 386 6.61 1.13 -10.79
C GLY A 386 7.72 0.33 -11.46
N ILE A 387 8.17 -0.75 -10.83
CA ILE A 387 9.15 -1.67 -11.42
C ILE A 387 8.67 -2.19 -12.78
N CYS A 388 7.45 -2.71 -12.87
CA CYS A 388 6.89 -3.22 -14.13
C CYS A 388 6.84 -2.15 -15.22
N VAL A 389 6.29 -0.96 -14.90
CA VAL A 389 6.15 0.15 -15.85
C VAL A 389 7.52 0.66 -16.31
N ILE A 390 8.50 0.76 -15.43
CA ILE A 390 9.84 1.24 -15.77
C ILE A 390 10.63 0.17 -16.55
N SER A 391 10.40 -1.12 -16.29
CA SER A 391 11.05 -2.23 -17.02
C SER A 391 10.63 -2.34 -18.49
N VAL A 392 9.41 -1.90 -18.80
CA VAL A 392 8.84 -1.96 -20.15
C VAL A 392 9.04 -0.66 -20.91
N ASN A 393 8.95 0.49 -20.23
CA ASN A 393 9.10 1.76 -20.91
C ASN A 393 10.57 2.08 -21.14
N ASP A 394 10.99 2.09 -22.41
CA ASP A 394 12.26 2.67 -22.80
C ASP A 394 12.13 4.21 -22.84
N PRO A 395 12.67 4.95 -21.86
CA PRO A 395 12.58 6.41 -21.86
C PRO A 395 13.30 7.05 -23.04
N SER A 396 14.21 6.33 -23.70
CA SER A 396 14.94 6.82 -24.87
C SER A 396 14.09 6.81 -26.14
N SER A 397 13.13 5.88 -26.25
CA SER A 397 12.18 5.82 -27.37
C SER A 397 11.24 7.04 -27.40
N THR A 398 10.92 7.60 -26.23
CA THR A 398 10.24 8.88 -26.07
C THR A 398 11.20 10.06 -26.27
N SER A 399 11.98 10.04 -27.35
CA SER A 399 12.63 11.25 -27.87
C SER A 399 11.56 12.18 -28.46
N HIS A 400 10.67 12.68 -27.59
CA HIS A 400 9.95 13.90 -27.85
C HIS A 400 11.00 15.00 -27.93
N ARG A 401 11.29 15.42 -29.17
CA ARG A 401 11.91 16.71 -29.45
C ARG A 401 11.35 17.71 -28.44
N PRO A 402 12.17 18.37 -27.60
CA PRO A 402 11.65 19.30 -26.61
C PRO A 402 10.66 20.23 -27.32
N PRO A 403 9.47 20.50 -26.75
CA PRO A 403 8.48 21.32 -27.41
C PRO A 403 9.18 22.58 -27.87
N SER A 404 9.13 22.83 -29.18
CA SER A 404 9.89 23.94 -29.76
C SER A 404 9.61 25.21 -28.94
N PRO A 405 10.57 26.13 -28.77
CA PRO A 405 10.36 27.35 -27.98
C PRO A 405 9.08 28.11 -28.37
N GLY A 406 8.62 27.97 -29.62
CA GLY A 406 7.35 28.48 -30.12
C GLY A 406 6.09 27.77 -29.60
N SER A 407 6.15 26.47 -29.31
CA SER A 407 5.04 25.70 -28.74
C SER A 407 4.83 26.04 -27.25
N VAL A 408 5.93 26.26 -26.51
CA VAL A 408 5.88 26.74 -25.11
C VAL A 408 5.35 28.18 -25.04
N SER A 409 5.83 29.05 -25.94
CA SER A 409 5.36 30.44 -26.03
C SER A 409 3.88 30.55 -26.43
N LYS A 410 3.38 29.69 -27.34
CA LYS A 410 1.95 29.64 -27.69
C LYS A 410 1.08 29.12 -26.54
N ALA A 411 1.54 28.10 -25.80
CA ALA A 411 0.82 27.59 -24.64
C ALA A 411 0.74 28.62 -23.50
N LEU A 412 1.82 29.39 -23.27
CA LEU A 412 1.84 30.47 -22.28
C LEU A 412 0.99 31.68 -22.71
N ASN A 413 0.99 32.06 -23.99
CA ASN A 413 0.16 33.17 -24.49
C ASN A 413 -1.34 32.88 -24.47
N ASN A 414 -1.75 31.61 -24.55
CA ASN A 414 -3.16 31.22 -24.43
C ASN A 414 -3.65 31.18 -22.97
N LEU A 415 -2.75 31.16 -21.99
CA LEU A 415 -3.11 31.20 -20.57
C LEU A 415 -3.48 32.61 -20.07
N GLY A 416 -3.19 33.66 -20.85
CA GLY A 416 -3.47 35.06 -20.51
C GLY A 416 -4.77 35.63 -21.05
N LYS A 417 -5.58 34.83 -21.78
CA LYS A 417 -6.85 35.28 -22.37
C LYS A 417 -8.00 34.38 -21.93
N GLU A 418 -8.18 34.21 -20.62
CA GLU A 418 -9.47 33.75 -20.12
C GLU A 418 -10.43 34.96 -20.02
N ARG A 419 -11.59 34.73 -20.60
CA ARG A 419 -12.56 35.69 -21.12
C ARG A 419 -13.52 36.10 -20.02
N GLU A 420 -13.67 37.41 -19.84
CA GLU A 420 -14.79 38.05 -19.13
C GLU A 420 -16.14 37.50 -19.59
N ALA A 421 -16.99 37.18 -18.61
CA ALA A 421 -18.41 36.95 -18.79
C ALA A 421 -19.17 38.31 -18.93
N PRO A 422 -20.39 38.31 -19.50
CA PRO A 422 -21.00 39.50 -20.08
C PRO A 422 -21.81 40.36 -19.08
N HIS A 423 -21.93 41.65 -19.46
CA HIS A 423 -22.74 42.76 -18.92
C HIS A 423 -24.04 42.44 -18.17
N PRO A 424 -24.45 43.39 -17.28
CA PRO A 424 -25.64 44.17 -17.61
C PRO A 424 -25.44 45.71 -17.50
N THR A 425 -25.99 46.41 -18.50
CA THR A 425 -26.61 47.76 -18.52
C THR A 425 -26.06 48.95 -17.68
N ALA A 426 -25.60 49.97 -18.43
CA ALA A 426 -25.68 51.45 -18.31
C ALA A 426 -26.17 52.10 -16.98
N THR A 427 -25.57 53.16 -16.41
CA THR A 427 -25.19 54.51 -16.93
C THR A 427 -24.16 55.24 -16.01
N PRO A 428 -23.54 56.39 -16.44
CA PRO A 428 -22.34 57.05 -15.85
C PRO A 428 -22.65 58.43 -15.18
N PRO A 429 -21.72 59.40 -14.94
CA PRO A 429 -20.26 59.43 -14.65
C PRO A 429 -19.84 60.35 -13.44
N LEU A 430 -18.55 60.36 -13.03
CA LEU A 430 -17.63 61.53 -12.85
C LEU A 430 -16.54 61.34 -11.77
N GLY A 431 -15.31 61.80 -12.07
CA GLY A 431 -14.22 62.09 -11.09
C GLY A 431 -12.92 61.30 -11.33
N VAL A 432 -12.00 61.71 -12.22
CA VAL A 432 -10.77 62.52 -11.95
C VAL A 432 -9.96 61.95 -10.75
N VAL A 433 -8.72 61.45 -10.86
CA VAL A 433 -7.44 62.18 -10.98
C VAL A 433 -6.28 61.21 -11.32
N THR A 434 -5.34 61.73 -12.11
CA THR A 434 -4.01 61.25 -12.55
C THR A 434 -2.92 61.13 -11.47
N ALA A 435 -2.00 60.16 -11.57
CA ALA A 435 -0.52 60.27 -11.31
C ALA A 435 0.13 58.87 -11.35
N LYS A 436 0.79 58.42 -12.44
CA LYS A 436 2.22 58.51 -12.74
C LYS A 436 3.16 58.76 -11.53
N PHE A 437 3.93 57.74 -11.13
CA PHE A 437 5.38 57.87 -10.88
C PHE A 437 6.09 56.53 -11.09
N SER A 438 6.95 56.53 -12.08
CA SER A 438 7.97 55.54 -12.42
C SER A 438 9.27 55.90 -11.69
N THR A 439 9.90 54.94 -11.02
CA THR A 439 11.27 55.08 -10.51
C THR A 439 12.09 53.88 -10.99
N MET A 440 12.84 54.11 -12.07
CA MET A 440 13.88 53.21 -12.55
C MET A 440 15.15 53.41 -11.72
N LEU A 441 15.69 52.34 -11.16
CA LEU A 441 17.07 52.27 -10.68
C LEU A 441 17.89 51.35 -11.59
N PRO A 442 19.09 51.76 -12.05
CA PRO A 442 19.98 50.92 -12.82
C PRO A 442 20.96 50.18 -11.89
N SER A 443 20.83 48.87 -11.75
CA SER A 443 21.89 48.01 -11.18
C SER A 443 22.43 47.11 -12.27
N ARG A 444 23.50 47.59 -12.92
CA ARG A 444 24.26 46.89 -13.95
C ARG A 444 25.54 46.37 -13.31
N ALA A 445 25.48 45.18 -12.71
CA ALA A 445 26.66 44.35 -12.52
C ALA A 445 26.69 43.36 -13.71
N PRO A 446 27.75 43.34 -14.54
CA PRO A 446 27.87 42.34 -15.61
C PRO A 446 27.95 40.95 -14.97
N SER A 447 26.85 40.20 -15.06
CA SER A 447 26.77 38.82 -14.62
C SER A 447 27.87 38.04 -15.32
N ARG A 448 28.74 37.43 -14.51
CA ARG A 448 29.69 36.43 -15.00
C ARG A 448 28.89 35.39 -15.78
N ALA A 449 29.38 35.04 -16.97
CA ALA A 449 28.78 33.98 -17.77
C ALA A 449 28.59 32.74 -16.87
N PRO A 450 27.39 32.12 -16.86
CA PRO A 450 27.17 30.90 -16.09
C PRO A 450 28.24 29.90 -16.52
N SER A 451 29.04 29.44 -15.56
CA SER A 451 30.11 28.48 -15.82
C SER A 451 29.51 27.30 -16.59
N PRO A 452 30.20 26.81 -17.64
CA PRO A 452 29.69 25.67 -18.41
C PRO A 452 29.35 24.55 -17.43
N PRO A 453 28.12 24.00 -17.48
CA PRO A 453 27.70 22.98 -16.54
C PRO A 453 28.75 21.87 -16.57
N ARG A 454 29.44 21.68 -15.44
CA ARG A 454 30.39 20.57 -15.26
C ARG A 454 29.67 19.33 -15.74
N THR A 455 30.28 18.62 -16.70
CA THR A 455 29.78 17.41 -17.34
C THR A 455 29.16 16.50 -16.29
N ALA A 456 27.85 16.64 -16.06
CA ALA A 456 27.11 15.75 -15.20
C ALA A 456 27.31 14.37 -15.83
N SER A 457 27.87 13.44 -15.04
CA SER A 457 27.94 12.03 -15.41
C SER A 457 26.61 11.68 -16.06
N ARG A 458 26.65 11.33 -17.35
CA ARG A 458 25.48 11.12 -18.19
C ARG A 458 24.85 9.80 -17.74
N SER A 459 24.20 9.83 -16.59
CA SER A 459 23.43 8.71 -16.07
C SER A 459 22.39 8.37 -17.11
N ASP A 460 22.24 7.09 -17.39
CA ASP A 460 21.20 6.63 -18.28
C ASP A 460 19.81 7.12 -17.80
N PRO A 461 18.92 7.55 -18.72
CA PRO A 461 17.57 7.98 -18.38
C PRO A 461 16.77 6.98 -17.55
N THR A 462 16.91 5.66 -17.78
CA THR A 462 16.21 4.62 -17.00
C THR A 462 16.73 4.58 -15.57
N THR A 463 18.05 4.62 -15.40
CA THR A 463 18.70 4.68 -14.08
C THR A 463 18.27 5.94 -13.32
N GLN A 464 18.19 7.09 -13.98
CA GLN A 464 17.69 8.33 -13.38
C GLN A 464 16.20 8.22 -12.99
N TYR A 465 15.41 7.51 -13.79
CA TYR A 465 14.00 7.24 -13.52
C TYR A 465 13.82 6.41 -12.25
N LEU A 466 14.60 5.34 -12.10
CA LEU A 466 14.58 4.48 -10.92
C LEU A 466 15.03 5.23 -9.66
N LEU A 467 16.13 5.98 -9.74
CA LEU A 467 16.59 6.85 -8.64
C LEU A 467 15.51 7.82 -8.17
N SER A 468 14.81 8.45 -9.11
CA SER A 468 13.74 9.40 -8.81
C SER A 468 12.52 8.71 -8.23
N PHE A 469 12.16 7.54 -8.76
CA PHE A 469 11.06 6.72 -8.26
C PHE A 469 11.32 6.23 -6.84
N GLU A 470 12.50 5.67 -6.57
CA GLU A 470 12.96 5.22 -5.26
C GLU A 470 12.88 6.36 -4.23
N ALA A 471 13.39 7.55 -4.57
CA ALA A 471 13.31 8.72 -3.69
C ALA A 471 11.87 9.15 -3.39
N LEU A 472 10.97 9.08 -4.37
CA LEU A 472 9.55 9.40 -4.20
C LEU A 472 8.84 8.37 -3.31
N VAL A 473 9.13 7.08 -3.47
CA VAL A 473 8.59 6.01 -2.63
C VAL A 473 9.13 6.13 -1.19
N LYS A 474 10.44 6.34 -1.01
CA LYS A 474 11.03 6.59 0.32
C LYS A 474 10.36 7.79 0.99
N ARG A 475 10.12 8.89 0.25
CA ARG A 475 9.38 10.04 0.75
C ARG A 475 7.93 9.69 1.14
N LEU A 476 7.24 8.88 0.34
CA LEU A 476 5.87 8.44 0.63
C LEU A 476 5.76 7.72 1.98
N VAL A 477 6.76 6.88 2.32
CA VAL A 477 6.79 6.02 3.52
C VAL A 477 7.42 6.70 4.74
N THR A 478 8.18 7.77 4.54
CA THR A 478 8.99 8.39 5.61
C THR A 478 8.17 8.66 6.88
N ASN A 479 8.61 8.08 8.00
CA ASN A 479 8.01 8.13 9.34
C ASN A 479 6.62 7.44 9.47
N LEU A 480 6.21 6.62 8.52
CA LEU A 480 4.95 5.86 8.58
C LEU A 480 5.14 4.40 8.96
N VAL A 481 6.32 3.84 8.69
CA VAL A 481 6.66 2.45 9.01
C VAL A 481 8.03 2.46 9.68
N GLN A 482 8.14 1.78 10.82
CA GLN A 482 9.41 1.64 11.51
C GLN A 482 10.39 0.80 10.67
N PRO A 483 11.71 1.11 10.73
CA PRO A 483 12.71 0.25 10.13
C PRO A 483 12.66 -1.15 10.78
N PRO A 484 13.02 -2.22 10.04
CA PRO A 484 13.14 -3.54 10.63
C PRO A 484 14.10 -3.50 11.83
N ALA A 485 13.66 -3.99 12.98
CA ALA A 485 14.46 -3.98 14.19
C ALA A 485 15.68 -4.91 14.01
N THR A 486 16.89 -4.40 14.18
CA THR A 486 18.14 -5.17 14.03
C THR A 486 18.46 -6.09 15.22
N SER A 487 17.51 -6.33 16.14
CA SER A 487 17.81 -6.97 17.42
C SER A 487 16.79 -8.00 17.90
N ALA A 488 17.36 -9.18 18.22
CA ALA A 488 16.87 -10.32 19.00
C ALA A 488 16.12 -11.44 18.24
N PRO A 489 16.75 -12.63 18.05
CA PRO A 489 16.14 -13.82 17.43
C PRO A 489 15.01 -14.49 18.24
N THR A 490 14.49 -13.81 19.27
CA THR A 490 13.48 -14.32 20.21
C THR A 490 12.40 -13.26 20.51
N ASP A 491 12.09 -12.39 19.55
CA ASP A 491 10.95 -11.49 19.70
C ASP A 491 9.64 -12.29 19.53
N PRO A 492 8.79 -12.42 20.57
CA PRO A 492 7.47 -13.05 20.44
C PRO A 492 6.56 -12.35 19.42
N ASN A 493 6.90 -11.12 19.02
CA ASN A 493 6.15 -10.31 18.06
C ASN A 493 6.69 -10.42 16.62
N ALA A 494 7.39 -11.51 16.27
CA ALA A 494 7.91 -11.75 14.92
C ALA A 494 6.87 -11.56 13.79
N THR A 495 5.58 -11.87 14.05
CA THR A 495 4.50 -11.63 13.09
C THR A 495 4.21 -10.16 12.82
N GLU A 496 4.49 -9.27 13.77
CA GLU A 496 4.32 -7.82 13.62
C GLU A 496 5.39 -7.21 12.70
N HIS A 497 6.55 -7.87 12.55
CA HIS A 497 7.62 -7.41 11.67
C HIS A 497 7.41 -7.74 10.19
N ILE A 498 6.44 -8.60 9.84
CA ILE A 498 6.20 -9.05 8.46
C ILE A 498 5.93 -7.86 7.53
N ALA A 499 5.19 -6.84 7.99
CA ALA A 499 4.93 -5.64 7.20
C ALA A 499 6.23 -4.85 6.93
N ARG A 500 7.09 -4.70 7.95
CA ARG A 500 8.37 -4.00 7.85
C ARG A 500 9.31 -4.74 6.91
N GLU A 501 9.39 -6.06 7.03
CA GLU A 501 10.18 -6.94 6.15
C GLU A 501 9.67 -6.87 4.71
N ALA A 502 8.37 -7.00 4.48
CA ALA A 502 7.81 -6.94 3.13
C ALA A 502 8.04 -5.57 2.45
N LEU A 503 7.99 -4.48 3.22
CA LEU A 503 8.30 -3.15 2.71
C LEU A 503 9.80 -2.99 2.42
N HIS A 504 10.65 -3.53 3.30
CA HIS A 504 12.10 -3.54 3.11
C HIS A 504 12.48 -4.31 1.85
N GLU A 505 12.01 -5.55 1.69
CA GLU A 505 12.25 -6.37 0.49
C GLU A 505 11.77 -5.67 -0.79
N ALA A 506 10.62 -4.97 -0.74
CA ALA A 506 10.14 -4.21 -1.90
C ALA A 506 11.06 -3.02 -2.24
N LEU A 507 11.61 -2.33 -1.24
CA LEU A 507 12.56 -1.24 -1.47
C LEU A 507 13.92 -1.76 -1.96
N GLU A 508 14.40 -2.89 -1.43
CA GLU A 508 15.59 -3.60 -1.91
C GLU A 508 15.42 -4.05 -3.36
N ALA A 509 14.24 -4.50 -3.76
CA ALA A 509 13.97 -4.83 -5.16
C ALA A 509 14.08 -3.61 -6.10
N VAL A 510 13.69 -2.41 -5.66
CA VAL A 510 13.89 -1.17 -6.44
C VAL A 510 15.37 -0.81 -6.54
N GLU A 511 16.10 -0.95 -5.43
CA GLU A 511 17.54 -0.71 -5.39
C GLU A 511 18.30 -1.69 -6.29
N SER A 512 17.95 -2.98 -6.22
CA SER A 512 18.49 -4.03 -7.09
C SER A 512 18.24 -3.71 -8.56
N PHE A 513 17.01 -3.30 -8.90
CA PHE A 513 16.65 -2.87 -10.25
C PHE A 513 17.49 -1.67 -10.70
N ARG A 514 17.77 -0.71 -9.81
CA ARG A 514 18.64 0.44 -10.07
C ARG A 514 20.09 0.01 -10.33
N ILE A 515 20.63 -0.92 -9.55
CA ILE A 515 22.00 -1.42 -9.70
C ILE A 515 22.14 -2.15 -11.04
N VAL A 516 21.21 -3.07 -11.35
CA VAL A 516 21.19 -3.80 -12.62
C VAL A 516 21.05 -2.83 -13.80
N SER A 517 20.13 -1.87 -13.73
CA SER A 517 19.97 -0.85 -14.76
C SER A 517 21.26 -0.03 -14.94
N ALA A 518 21.91 0.41 -13.86
CA ALA A 518 23.17 1.13 -13.95
C ALA A 518 24.29 0.31 -14.59
N ALA A 519 24.31 -1.02 -14.39
CA ALA A 519 25.29 -1.93 -14.98
C ALA A 519 25.03 -2.21 -16.48
N MET A 520 23.81 -2.00 -17.00
CA MET A 520 23.46 -2.24 -18.40
C MET A 520 23.93 -1.17 -19.41
N HIS A 521 24.44 -0.03 -18.95
CA HIS A 521 24.74 1.14 -19.80
C HIS A 521 26.22 1.47 -20.08
N PRO A 522 27.19 1.11 -19.23
CA PRO A 522 28.61 1.27 -19.55
C PRO A 522 28.98 0.54 -20.85
N PRO A 523 30.07 0.96 -21.53
CA PRO A 523 30.60 0.16 -22.64
C PRO A 523 30.94 -1.26 -22.15
N SER A 524 30.65 -2.28 -22.97
CA SER A 524 30.82 -3.70 -22.61
C SER A 524 29.91 -4.17 -21.46
N SER A 525 28.74 -3.54 -21.30
CA SER A 525 27.74 -3.93 -20.29
C SER A 525 27.20 -5.33 -20.51
N SER A 526 26.98 -5.74 -21.76
CA SER A 526 26.53 -7.10 -22.12
C SER A 526 27.47 -8.18 -21.56
N THR A 527 28.78 -8.00 -21.71
CA THR A 527 29.79 -8.95 -21.23
C THR A 527 29.79 -9.02 -19.70
N ARG A 528 29.68 -7.87 -19.02
CA ARG A 528 29.67 -7.79 -17.55
C ARG A 528 28.40 -8.42 -16.95
N ILE A 529 27.24 -8.17 -17.55
CA ILE A 529 25.98 -8.81 -17.12
C ILE A 529 26.03 -10.31 -17.40
N LEU A 530 26.59 -10.74 -18.53
CA LEU A 530 26.74 -12.15 -18.86
C LEU A 530 27.66 -12.87 -17.86
N SER A 531 28.78 -12.26 -17.46
CA SER A 531 29.67 -12.86 -16.46
C SER A 531 29.01 -12.96 -15.08
N ALA A 532 28.28 -11.93 -14.66
CA ALA A 532 27.50 -11.94 -13.43
C ALA A 532 26.44 -13.05 -13.40
N LEU A 533 25.64 -13.18 -14.47
CA LEU A 533 24.64 -14.25 -14.59
C LEU A 533 25.27 -15.66 -14.58
N ARG A 534 26.47 -15.82 -15.14
CA ARG A 534 27.22 -17.09 -15.07
C ARG A 534 27.70 -17.39 -13.65
N ARG A 535 28.19 -16.38 -12.92
CA ARG A 535 28.58 -16.54 -11.52
C ARG A 535 27.40 -17.00 -10.66
N ILE A 536 26.23 -16.37 -10.80
CA ILE A 536 25.00 -16.77 -10.11
C ILE A 536 24.60 -18.21 -10.49
N ARG A 537 24.65 -18.56 -11.78
CA ARG A 537 24.33 -19.92 -12.25
C ARG A 537 25.25 -20.97 -11.64
N ASP A 538 26.55 -20.66 -11.56
CA ASP A 538 27.61 -21.59 -11.19
C ASP A 538 27.99 -21.50 -9.71
N ASP A 539 27.29 -20.66 -8.92
CA ASP A 539 27.53 -20.40 -7.49
C ASP A 539 28.98 -19.97 -7.21
N ILE A 540 29.46 -18.98 -7.97
CA ILE A 540 30.83 -18.45 -7.89
C ILE A 540 30.84 -17.07 -7.24
N ASP A 541 31.48 -16.95 -6.08
CA ASP A 541 31.62 -15.68 -5.37
C ASP A 541 32.71 -14.77 -5.98
N ASP A 542 32.36 -13.51 -6.27
CA ASP A 542 33.29 -12.44 -6.63
C ASP A 542 33.00 -11.19 -5.80
N VAL A 543 33.80 -10.95 -4.75
CA VAL A 543 33.62 -9.83 -3.80
C VAL A 543 33.56 -8.46 -4.50
N SER A 544 34.18 -8.32 -5.67
CA SER A 544 34.18 -7.04 -6.38
C SER A 544 32.87 -6.76 -7.13
N GLU A 545 32.11 -7.81 -7.45
CA GLU A 545 30.86 -7.78 -8.19
C GLU A 545 29.66 -8.31 -7.38
N GLU A 546 29.87 -8.70 -6.11
CA GLU A 546 28.86 -9.12 -5.14
C GLU A 546 27.62 -8.20 -5.15
N PRO A 547 27.73 -6.85 -5.15
CA PRO A 547 26.54 -6.00 -5.20
C PRO A 547 25.71 -6.12 -6.48
N LEU A 548 26.34 -6.47 -7.61
CA LEU A 548 25.62 -6.72 -8.87
C LEU A 548 25.02 -8.12 -8.89
N ASP A 549 25.74 -9.11 -8.36
CA ASP A 549 25.29 -10.49 -8.29
C ASP A 549 24.06 -10.58 -7.35
N ASP A 550 24.13 -9.99 -6.14
CA ASP A 550 23.01 -9.84 -5.21
C ASP A 550 21.81 -9.16 -5.86
N ALA A 551 22.05 -8.02 -6.54
CA ALA A 551 20.99 -7.28 -7.21
C ALA A 551 20.32 -8.10 -8.33
N LEU A 552 21.09 -8.90 -9.06
CA LEU A 552 20.56 -9.80 -10.08
C LEU A 552 19.79 -10.97 -9.48
N GLU A 553 20.08 -11.40 -8.25
CA GLU A 553 19.31 -12.43 -7.53
C GLU A 553 18.02 -11.88 -6.90
N ASP A 554 18.09 -10.72 -6.26
CA ASP A 554 16.95 -10.09 -5.58
C ASP A 554 15.91 -9.52 -6.55
N MET A 555 16.31 -9.22 -7.78
CA MET A 555 15.37 -8.82 -8.82
C MET A 555 14.36 -9.93 -9.12
N PRO A 556 13.07 -9.59 -9.28
CA PRO A 556 12.06 -10.57 -9.69
C PRO A 556 12.42 -11.17 -11.06
N ALA A 557 12.48 -12.50 -11.16
CA ALA A 557 13.06 -13.18 -12.33
C ALA A 557 12.36 -12.80 -13.65
N VAL A 558 11.02 -12.69 -13.65
CA VAL A 558 10.28 -12.28 -14.85
C VAL A 558 10.59 -10.83 -15.26
N THR A 559 10.76 -9.90 -14.32
CA THR A 559 11.10 -8.51 -14.68
C THR A 559 12.53 -8.42 -15.19
N LEU A 560 13.46 -9.22 -14.66
CA LEU A 560 14.80 -9.39 -15.20
C LEU A 560 14.77 -9.91 -16.65
N PHE A 561 13.97 -10.93 -16.94
CA PHE A 561 13.83 -11.47 -18.31
C PHE A 561 13.30 -10.42 -19.28
N ILE A 562 12.29 -9.64 -18.88
CA ILE A 562 11.73 -8.55 -19.70
C ILE A 562 12.79 -7.47 -19.97
N MET A 563 13.58 -7.09 -18.97
CA MET A 563 14.66 -6.12 -19.16
C MET A 563 15.73 -6.62 -20.14
N LEU A 564 16.18 -7.86 -19.97
CA LEU A 564 17.18 -8.46 -20.85
C LEU A 564 16.66 -8.62 -22.28
N LEU A 565 15.38 -9.00 -22.43
CA LEU A 565 14.71 -9.06 -23.72
C LEU A 565 14.67 -7.69 -24.41
N HIS A 566 14.31 -6.63 -23.68
CA HIS A 566 14.32 -5.28 -24.25
C HIS A 566 15.72 -4.85 -24.67
N ARG A 567 16.76 -5.15 -23.88
CA ARG A 567 18.15 -4.87 -24.25
C ARG A 567 18.56 -5.62 -25.51
N ALA A 568 18.28 -6.92 -25.58
CA ALA A 568 18.54 -7.72 -26.77
C ALA A 568 17.83 -7.15 -28.00
N ASN A 569 16.54 -6.83 -27.88
CA ASN A 569 15.73 -6.30 -28.99
C ASN A 569 16.13 -4.88 -29.45
N SER A 570 16.72 -4.07 -28.56
CA SER A 570 17.26 -2.76 -28.92
C SER A 570 18.60 -2.87 -29.64
N SER A 571 19.37 -3.92 -29.37
CA SER A 571 20.65 -4.18 -30.05
C SER A 571 20.49 -5.00 -31.34
N LEU A 572 19.41 -5.78 -31.51
CA LEU A 572 19.16 -6.58 -32.71
C LEU A 572 18.63 -5.72 -33.88
N PRO A 573 19.33 -5.66 -35.03
CA PRO A 573 18.93 -4.80 -36.14
C PRO A 573 17.74 -5.32 -36.96
N ASN A 574 17.68 -6.64 -37.19
CA ASN A 574 16.78 -7.22 -38.21
C ASN A 574 15.67 -8.09 -37.62
N GLU A 575 15.95 -8.87 -36.58
CA GLU A 575 15.01 -9.88 -36.09
C GLU A 575 14.81 -9.77 -34.57
N LYS A 576 13.73 -9.08 -34.19
CA LYS A 576 13.37 -8.93 -32.78
C LYS A 576 12.76 -10.22 -32.24
N MET A 577 13.15 -10.57 -31.03
CA MET A 577 12.50 -11.60 -30.24
C MET A 577 11.11 -11.14 -29.83
N LYS A 578 10.15 -12.07 -29.84
CA LYS A 578 8.76 -11.81 -29.45
C LYS A 578 8.61 -11.58 -27.95
N ASP A 579 7.60 -10.81 -27.58
CA ASP A 579 7.25 -10.58 -26.18
C ASP A 579 6.71 -11.86 -25.52
N PRO A 580 6.97 -12.12 -24.23
CA PRO A 580 6.47 -13.32 -23.55
C PRO A 580 4.95 -13.44 -23.58
N ALA A 581 4.21 -12.32 -23.59
CA ALA A 581 2.75 -12.34 -23.72
C ALA A 581 2.31 -12.91 -25.07
N GLU A 582 2.99 -12.52 -26.15
CA GLU A 582 2.70 -13.03 -27.51
C GLU A 582 3.00 -14.52 -27.62
N LEU A 583 4.13 -14.96 -27.05
CA LEU A 583 4.53 -16.37 -27.06
C LEU A 583 3.56 -17.26 -26.26
N LEU A 584 2.94 -16.72 -25.20
CA LEU A 584 1.88 -17.38 -24.44
C LEU A 584 0.50 -17.31 -25.12
N GLY A 585 0.38 -16.55 -26.22
CA GLY A 585 -0.89 -16.31 -26.90
C GLY A 585 -1.86 -15.47 -26.07
N TRP A 586 -1.34 -14.58 -25.22
CA TRP A 586 -2.13 -13.74 -24.32
C TRP A 586 -2.09 -12.29 -24.75
N THR A 587 -3.15 -11.56 -24.41
CA THR A 587 -3.10 -10.10 -24.46
C THR A 587 -2.16 -9.57 -23.37
N HIS A 588 -1.58 -8.39 -23.58
CA HIS A 588 -0.72 -7.77 -22.57
C HIS A 588 -1.44 -7.58 -21.22
N ALA A 589 -2.74 -7.25 -21.24
CA ALA A 589 -3.55 -7.11 -20.03
C ALA A 589 -3.75 -8.45 -19.29
N GLU A 590 -3.91 -9.56 -20.02
CA GLU A 590 -3.99 -10.89 -19.41
C GLU A 590 -2.65 -11.32 -18.82
N TYR A 591 -1.55 -11.01 -19.50
CA TYR A 591 -0.20 -11.25 -19.00
C TYR A 591 0.06 -10.43 -17.73
N GLU A 592 -0.27 -9.13 -17.72
CA GLU A 592 -0.16 -8.30 -16.52
C GLU A 592 -0.99 -8.87 -15.36
N ARG A 593 -2.22 -9.33 -15.62
CA ARG A 593 -3.11 -9.87 -14.59
C ARG A 593 -2.65 -11.22 -14.05
N GLN A 594 -2.06 -12.07 -14.87
CA GLN A 594 -1.70 -13.44 -14.46
C GLN A 594 -0.26 -13.53 -13.94
N VAL A 595 0.69 -12.95 -14.67
CA VAL A 595 2.12 -13.07 -14.40
C VAL A 595 2.61 -11.89 -13.57
N LEU A 596 2.18 -10.67 -13.91
CA LEU A 596 2.66 -9.44 -13.25
C LEU A 596 1.68 -8.88 -12.21
N SER A 597 0.90 -9.74 -11.54
CA SER A 597 -0.06 -9.29 -10.52
C SER A 597 0.61 -8.88 -9.20
N GLY A 598 1.83 -9.34 -8.95
CA GLY A 598 2.66 -9.00 -7.79
C GLY A 598 3.99 -9.76 -7.81
N PHE A 599 4.87 -9.45 -6.84
CA PHE A 599 6.19 -10.09 -6.68
C PHE A 599 6.13 -11.62 -6.68
N GLY A 600 5.28 -12.20 -5.82
CA GLY A 600 5.17 -13.66 -5.69
C GLY A 600 4.68 -14.34 -6.97
N ALA A 601 3.68 -13.76 -7.65
CA ALA A 601 3.18 -14.31 -8.91
C ALA A 601 4.25 -14.28 -10.00
N ALA A 602 5.03 -13.20 -10.10
CA ALA A 602 6.10 -13.11 -11.07
C ALA A 602 7.17 -14.19 -10.84
N GLU A 603 7.57 -14.44 -9.59
CA GLU A 603 8.50 -15.52 -9.24
C GLU A 603 7.94 -16.91 -9.59
N GLU A 604 6.68 -17.20 -9.25
CA GLU A 604 6.04 -18.48 -9.58
C GLU A 604 5.98 -18.75 -11.08
N TRP A 605 5.80 -17.70 -11.89
CA TRP A 605 5.72 -17.81 -13.35
C TRP A 605 7.08 -17.82 -14.06
N ALA A 606 8.18 -17.53 -13.36
CA ALA A 606 9.51 -17.40 -13.94
C ALA A 606 9.92 -18.59 -14.81
N ARG A 607 9.77 -19.82 -14.30
CA ARG A 607 10.11 -21.04 -15.06
C ARG A 607 9.29 -21.20 -16.32
N ARG A 608 8.00 -20.89 -16.27
CA ARG A 608 7.13 -21.04 -17.45
C ARG A 608 7.45 -19.98 -18.50
N VAL A 609 7.68 -18.73 -18.07
CA VAL A 609 8.10 -17.64 -18.96
C VAL A 609 9.43 -17.98 -19.63
N ALA A 610 10.44 -18.38 -18.87
CA ALA A 610 11.74 -18.81 -19.41
C ALA A 610 11.61 -19.98 -20.39
N SER A 611 10.77 -20.97 -20.09
CA SER A 611 10.54 -22.13 -20.98
C SER A 611 9.94 -21.74 -22.32
N VAL A 612 9.07 -20.73 -22.33
CA VAL A 612 8.40 -20.24 -23.54
C VAL A 612 9.31 -19.31 -24.35
N MET A 613 10.20 -18.56 -23.68
CA MET A 613 11.19 -17.71 -24.34
C MET A 613 12.38 -18.49 -24.91
N ARG A 614 12.72 -19.65 -24.33
CA ARG A 614 13.86 -20.49 -24.73
C ARG A 614 13.95 -20.75 -26.24
N PRO A 615 12.88 -21.18 -26.96
CA PRO A 615 12.97 -21.42 -28.39
C PRO A 615 13.34 -20.17 -29.20
N GLU A 616 12.90 -18.98 -28.78
CA GLU A 616 13.28 -17.71 -29.44
C GLU A 616 14.76 -17.37 -29.18
N VAL A 617 15.27 -17.61 -27.96
CA VAL A 617 16.70 -17.46 -27.64
C VAL A 617 17.53 -18.38 -28.55
N GLU A 618 17.20 -19.67 -28.59
CA GLU A 618 17.91 -20.67 -29.40
C GLU A 618 17.85 -20.34 -30.90
N ARG A 619 16.69 -19.86 -31.38
CA ARG A 619 16.50 -19.44 -32.78
C ARG A 619 17.45 -18.31 -33.15
N VAL A 620 17.47 -17.21 -32.38
CA VAL A 620 18.34 -16.05 -32.67
C VAL A 620 19.83 -16.42 -32.58
N LEU A 621 20.22 -17.22 -31.57
CA LEU A 621 21.59 -17.73 -31.45
C LEU A 621 22.02 -18.62 -32.63
N SER A 622 21.09 -19.43 -33.16
CA SER A 622 21.38 -20.33 -34.29
C SER A 622 21.60 -19.61 -35.62
N VAL A 623 20.88 -18.51 -35.88
CA VAL A 623 21.01 -17.72 -37.11
C VAL A 623 22.40 -17.08 -37.18
N SER A 624 22.88 -16.52 -36.07
CA SER A 624 24.22 -15.91 -35.99
C SER A 624 25.35 -16.92 -36.21
N LEU A 625 25.17 -18.19 -35.81
CA LEU A 625 26.15 -19.25 -36.05
C LEU A 625 26.23 -19.72 -37.50
N GLN A 626 25.29 -19.34 -38.37
CA GLN A 626 25.34 -19.69 -39.79
C GLN A 626 26.12 -18.66 -40.61
N ASP A 627 26.32 -17.45 -40.09
CA ASP A 627 26.95 -16.33 -40.81
C ASP A 627 28.47 -16.22 -40.60
N VAL A 628 29.14 -17.36 -40.37
CA VAL A 628 30.55 -17.45 -39.94
C VAL A 628 31.55 -16.95 -40.99
N GLY A 629 31.08 -16.57 -42.18
CA GLY A 629 31.92 -16.10 -43.28
C GLY A 629 32.42 -14.66 -43.13
N GLU A 630 31.66 -13.79 -42.46
CA GLU A 630 32.00 -12.38 -42.30
C GLU A 630 32.28 -12.04 -40.84
N LYS A 631 33.26 -11.14 -40.61
CA LYS A 631 33.63 -10.73 -39.26
C LYS A 631 32.46 -9.91 -38.70
N PRO A 632 31.77 -10.37 -37.63
CA PRO A 632 30.57 -9.73 -37.15
C PRO A 632 30.88 -8.29 -36.72
N GLU A 633 29.95 -7.39 -37.03
CA GLU A 633 30.07 -6.01 -36.57
C GLU A 633 30.02 -5.98 -35.03
N LYS A 634 30.65 -4.96 -34.44
CA LYS A 634 30.71 -4.83 -32.98
C LYS A 634 29.29 -4.84 -32.36
N ASP A 635 28.35 -4.17 -33.01
CA ASP A 635 26.97 -4.05 -32.52
C ASP A 635 26.22 -5.40 -32.57
N GLU A 636 26.52 -6.24 -33.58
CA GLU A 636 26.00 -7.60 -33.65
C GLU A 636 26.56 -8.47 -32.52
N THR A 637 27.86 -8.37 -32.24
CA THR A 637 28.46 -9.13 -31.12
C THR A 637 27.83 -8.76 -29.77
N GLU A 638 27.55 -7.47 -29.54
CA GLU A 638 26.87 -6.98 -28.34
C GLU A 638 25.42 -7.49 -28.27
N ALA A 639 24.69 -7.46 -29.40
CA ALA A 639 23.33 -8.01 -29.49
C ALA A 639 23.30 -9.50 -29.13
N MET A 640 24.26 -10.28 -29.64
CA MET A 640 24.37 -11.70 -29.35
C MET A 640 24.68 -11.96 -27.87
N GLU A 641 25.49 -11.12 -27.24
CA GLU A 641 25.75 -11.23 -25.80
C GLU A 641 24.50 -10.96 -24.95
N TRP A 642 23.65 -10.00 -25.34
CA TRP A 642 22.37 -9.78 -24.65
C TRP A 642 21.41 -10.96 -24.77
N VAL A 643 21.35 -11.61 -25.94
CA VAL A 643 20.56 -12.84 -26.13
C VAL A 643 21.12 -13.98 -25.26
N LYS A 644 22.45 -14.09 -25.14
CA LYS A 644 23.09 -15.04 -24.20
C LYS A 644 22.77 -14.71 -22.75
N CYS A 645 22.78 -13.43 -22.35
CA CYS A 645 22.38 -13.01 -21.01
C CYS A 645 20.97 -13.53 -20.67
N LEU A 646 20.01 -13.33 -21.58
CA LEU A 646 18.65 -13.83 -21.40
C LEU A 646 18.59 -15.36 -21.25
N GLY A 647 19.35 -16.09 -22.07
CA GLY A 647 19.45 -17.55 -21.98
C GLY A 647 20.07 -18.05 -20.66
N VAL A 648 21.16 -17.42 -20.21
CA VAL A 648 21.84 -17.76 -18.94
C VAL A 648 20.99 -17.36 -17.73
N ALA A 649 20.29 -16.23 -17.78
CA ALA A 649 19.35 -15.83 -16.73
C ALA A 649 18.21 -16.85 -16.56
N GLY A 650 17.70 -17.42 -17.66
CA GLY A 650 16.71 -18.50 -17.63
C GLY A 650 17.21 -19.76 -16.91
N ASP A 651 18.50 -20.10 -17.06
CA ASP A 651 19.13 -21.22 -16.36
C ASP A 651 19.35 -20.88 -14.88
N ALA A 652 20.04 -19.77 -14.60
CA ALA A 652 20.38 -19.32 -13.26
C ALA A 652 19.15 -19.14 -12.36
N ARG A 653 18.12 -18.45 -12.86
CA ARG A 653 16.95 -18.05 -12.06
C ARG A 653 15.78 -19.03 -12.13
N ALA A 654 15.72 -19.87 -13.16
CA ALA A 654 14.56 -20.72 -13.40
C ALA A 654 14.85 -22.18 -13.77
N ALA A 655 16.13 -22.56 -13.84
CA ALA A 655 16.63 -23.87 -14.24
C ALA A 655 16.19 -24.29 -15.66
N VAL A 656 16.10 -23.31 -16.59
CA VAL A 656 15.76 -23.53 -17.99
C VAL A 656 16.99 -23.29 -18.88
N LYS A 657 17.64 -24.37 -19.31
CA LYS A 657 18.82 -24.33 -20.18
C LYS A 657 18.45 -24.00 -21.63
N SER A 658 19.14 -23.02 -22.21
CA SER A 658 19.05 -22.66 -23.63
C SER A 658 20.32 -23.07 -24.37
N ALA A 659 20.19 -23.80 -25.48
CA ALA A 659 21.33 -24.21 -26.29
C ALA A 659 22.04 -22.98 -26.91
N GLY A 660 23.38 -22.99 -26.92
CA GLY A 660 24.20 -21.90 -27.48
C GLY A 660 24.37 -20.67 -26.58
N ALA A 661 23.61 -20.58 -25.47
CA ALA A 661 23.74 -19.50 -24.50
C ALA A 661 24.77 -19.80 -23.40
N THR A 662 24.92 -21.08 -23.04
CA THR A 662 25.67 -21.55 -21.87
C THR A 662 27.18 -21.47 -22.02
#